data_AF-A0A0Q7XVL8-F1
#
_entry.id   AF-A0A0Q7XVL8-F1
#
_cell.length_a   1.000
_cell.length_b   1.000
_cell.length_c   1.000
_cell.angle_alpha   90.00
_cell.angle_beta   90.00
_cell.angle_gamma   90.00
#
_symmetry.space_group_name_H-M   'P 1'
#
loop_
_entity.id
_entity.type
_entity.pdbx_description
1 polymer ?
#
loop_
_entity_poly.entity_id
_entity_poly.type
_entity_poly.pdbx_seq_one_letter_code
_entity_poly.pdbx_strand_id
1 'polypeptide(L)'
;MAPAAQKITLSSSRDIPFNKLILSQSNVRKVKAGISIEELSQDIARRGLLQGLNVRPVVDAEGNQTGMFEIPAGGRRYRALELLVKAKRLARTAPVPCVVREAGSDILPEDDSLAENLQRAPLHPLDQYRAFQDMRLKGMSEEEIAAAFFVSTNIVKQRLRLASVAPSLLNLYAEDGVTLEQLMAFTVNPDHSRQEQVWDAIKDSWSKEPHQIRRMLTETTVRASDKRAQFVGIEAYEAAGGIVLNDLFQSDDGGWLQDVGLLEQLTDDKLKAQAEAIGSEGWKWVDARTETPYGYGHGLRRLIGTTTPLSDEEQATFDALTAEYEALEAEYAEAEQYPEEVDERVGEIETALAAFDDRPVVYDPAEIARAGVFISIDREGRMSIDRGYVHPEDEAPLAVDGGDDTEGAVTPPGGSASSISARQHAVITIGGQPTEQDDDEEDVIKPLPERLVSELTAHRTLALHNALANNPHVAMTALLHRLVTERYHYSAPSGCLEVTVRHHFFSAQGNDLKDSASAKAIAQRYDDWKTDLPTEPTALWDWIAALDDASRMALLAHCVSYGVNALVEKVDRYGGSGLSQHSLDQRITQADRLARATALDMVDEAGWRPTVENYLGRVTKPRILEAVREGAGERAAQLIEHLKKGDMAKEAERLLADTGWLPSPLRLIETEQSPVIEVEAETAALPDFLSGVDEDAGDIDADPTHLIAAE
;
A
#
# COMPACT_ATOMS: atom_id res chain seq x y z
N MET A 1 63.44 54.47 -24.98
CA MET A 1 64.02 53.11 -24.93
C MET A 1 63.12 52.28 -24.04
N ALA A 2 62.47 51.23 -24.58
CA ALA A 2 61.72 50.29 -23.76
C ALA A 2 62.72 49.52 -22.85
N PRO A 3 62.41 49.30 -21.57
CA PRO A 3 63.29 48.51 -20.71
C PRO A 3 63.36 47.10 -21.30
N ALA A 4 64.58 46.59 -21.50
CA ALA A 4 64.78 45.23 -21.97
C ALA A 4 64.14 44.27 -20.95
N ALA A 5 63.21 43.43 -21.41
CA ALA A 5 62.58 42.41 -20.57
C ALA A 5 63.67 41.55 -19.92
N GLN A 6 63.68 41.50 -18.58
CA GLN A 6 64.56 40.61 -17.85
C GLN A 6 64.24 39.17 -18.23
N LYS A 7 65.25 38.45 -18.71
CA LYS A 7 65.13 37.01 -19.02
C LYS A 7 65.07 36.25 -17.70
N ILE A 8 64.11 35.33 -17.59
CA ILE A 8 63.94 34.48 -16.41
C ILE A 8 64.98 33.36 -16.48
N THR A 9 65.69 33.11 -15.36
CA THR A 9 66.56 31.95 -15.18
C THR A 9 65.76 30.83 -14.51
N LEU A 10 65.74 29.64 -15.11
CA LEU A 10 65.08 28.47 -14.52
C LEU A 10 66.00 27.78 -13.50
N SER A 11 65.42 27.26 -12.42
CA SER A 11 66.14 26.47 -11.42
C SER A 11 66.80 25.22 -12.04
N SER A 12 68.06 24.95 -11.70
CA SER A 12 68.78 23.77 -12.21
C SER A 12 68.35 22.48 -11.50
N SER A 13 68.13 21.40 -12.27
CA SER A 13 67.99 20.05 -11.72
C SER A 13 69.36 19.45 -11.41
N ARG A 14 69.53 18.87 -10.21
CA ARG A 14 70.76 18.20 -9.78
C ARG A 14 70.44 17.02 -8.87
N ASP A 15 71.16 15.91 -9.06
CA ASP A 15 71.08 14.77 -8.16
C ASP A 15 71.87 15.02 -6.87
N ILE A 16 71.21 14.87 -5.73
CA ILE A 16 71.81 15.11 -4.40
C ILE A 16 71.74 13.82 -3.58
N PRO A 17 72.85 13.37 -2.97
CA PRO A 17 72.83 12.23 -2.06
C PRO A 17 71.83 12.42 -0.91
N PHE A 18 71.03 11.39 -0.60
CA PHE A 18 69.97 11.48 0.42
C PHE A 18 70.49 11.97 1.79
N ASN A 19 71.70 11.56 2.19
CA ASN A 19 72.32 12.00 3.45
C ASN A 19 72.69 13.50 3.53
N LYS A 20 72.59 14.25 2.42
CA LYS A 20 72.79 15.71 2.37
C LYS A 20 71.49 16.51 2.38
N LEU A 21 70.35 15.82 2.46
CA LEU A 21 69.02 16.42 2.45
C LEU A 21 68.47 16.50 3.89
N ILE A 22 67.87 17.64 4.24
CA ILE A 22 67.27 17.90 5.55
C ILE A 22 65.84 18.42 5.33
N LEU A 23 64.88 17.95 6.13
CA LEU A 23 63.51 18.43 6.04
C LEU A 23 63.38 19.82 6.67
N SER A 24 62.80 20.78 5.95
CA SER A 24 62.56 22.14 6.48
C SER A 24 61.32 22.17 7.41
N GLN A 25 61.31 23.10 8.37
CA GLN A 25 60.15 23.37 9.23
C GLN A 25 59.06 24.20 8.52
N SER A 26 59.36 24.78 7.36
CA SER A 26 58.45 25.65 6.57
C SER A 26 57.38 24.90 5.76
N ASN A 27 57.10 23.63 6.07
CA ASN A 27 56.04 22.88 5.39
C ASN A 27 54.65 23.34 5.84
N VAL A 28 53.88 23.89 4.90
CA VAL A 28 52.55 24.46 5.18
C VAL A 28 51.49 23.36 5.43
N ARG A 29 51.71 22.13 4.94
CA ARG A 29 50.75 21.02 5.12
C ARG A 29 50.87 20.42 6.53
N LYS A 30 49.94 20.80 7.42
CA LYS A 30 49.83 20.31 8.81
C LYS A 30 48.89 19.10 8.99
N VAL A 31 47.92 18.91 8.09
CA VAL A 31 46.94 17.81 8.15
C VAL A 31 47.41 16.62 7.30
N LYS A 32 47.33 15.41 7.87
CA LYS A 32 47.65 14.15 7.18
C LYS A 32 46.45 13.70 6.32
N ALA A 33 46.31 14.26 5.11
CA ALA A 33 45.30 13.83 4.13
C ALA A 33 45.96 13.23 2.86
N GLY A 34 45.39 12.15 2.33
CA GLY A 34 45.83 11.40 1.14
C GLY A 34 46.65 10.15 1.46
N ILE A 35 47.33 9.59 0.44
CA ILE A 35 48.14 8.35 0.48
C ILE A 35 49.03 8.31 1.74
N SER A 36 49.21 7.16 2.37
CA SER A 36 50.13 7.02 3.51
C SER A 36 51.60 7.19 3.08
N ILE A 37 52.51 7.38 4.04
CA ILE A 37 53.94 7.49 3.71
C ILE A 37 54.48 6.10 3.30
N GLU A 38 53.89 5.06 3.87
CA GLU A 38 54.17 3.64 3.63
C GLU A 38 53.80 3.24 2.19
N GLU A 39 52.59 3.56 1.74
CA GLU A 39 52.15 3.35 0.36
C GLU A 39 52.99 4.17 -0.63
N LEU A 40 53.28 5.43 -0.30
CA LEU A 40 54.15 6.28 -1.14
C LEU A 40 55.58 5.69 -1.25
N SER A 41 56.08 5.06 -0.19
CA SER A 41 57.35 4.34 -0.19
C SER A 41 57.30 3.12 -1.12
N GLN A 42 56.21 2.36 -1.11
CA GLN A 42 56.00 1.24 -2.03
C GLN A 42 55.89 1.71 -3.49
N ASP A 43 55.20 2.81 -3.74
CA ASP A 43 55.09 3.42 -5.06
C ASP A 43 56.45 3.84 -5.62
N ILE A 44 57.25 4.55 -4.80
CA ILE A 44 58.62 4.94 -5.18
C ILE A 44 59.49 3.71 -5.42
N ALA A 45 59.32 2.63 -4.66
CA ALA A 45 60.07 1.39 -4.90
C ALA A 45 59.68 0.70 -6.22
N ARG A 46 58.43 0.87 -6.67
CA ARG A 46 57.91 0.28 -7.92
C ARG A 46 58.25 1.14 -9.15
N ARG A 47 58.07 2.46 -9.08
CA ARG A 47 58.12 3.39 -10.22
C ARG A 47 59.30 4.36 -10.20
N GLY A 48 60.03 4.43 -9.08
CA GLY A 48 61.01 5.48 -8.85
C GLY A 48 60.38 6.82 -8.44
N LEU A 49 61.21 7.83 -8.24
CA LEU A 49 60.75 9.17 -7.86
C LEU A 49 60.33 9.96 -9.10
N LEU A 50 59.03 9.98 -9.42
CA LEU A 50 58.48 10.65 -10.61
C LEU A 50 58.58 12.19 -10.56
N GLN A 51 58.51 12.77 -9.37
CA GLN A 51 58.66 14.22 -9.17
C GLN A 51 59.79 14.48 -8.17
N GLY A 52 60.84 15.17 -8.64
CA GLY A 52 62.01 15.52 -7.82
C GLY A 52 61.67 16.41 -6.61
N LEU A 53 62.59 16.48 -5.66
CA LEU A 53 62.44 17.32 -4.47
C LEU A 53 62.84 18.77 -4.76
N ASN A 54 62.06 19.74 -4.30
CA ASN A 54 62.48 21.15 -4.33
C ASN A 54 63.36 21.40 -3.11
N VAL A 55 64.58 21.89 -3.35
CA VAL A 55 65.58 22.07 -2.31
C VAL A 55 66.25 23.44 -2.36
N ARG A 56 66.64 23.94 -1.19
CA ARG A 56 67.41 25.19 -1.03
C ARG A 56 68.74 24.87 -0.36
N PRO A 57 69.86 25.47 -0.80
CA PRO A 57 71.15 25.29 -0.11
C PRO A 57 71.08 25.92 1.29
N VAL A 58 71.53 25.18 2.31
CA VAL A 58 71.70 25.72 3.67
C VAL A 58 72.99 26.53 3.70
N VAL A 59 72.88 27.80 4.07
CA VAL A 59 74.00 28.72 4.23
C VAL A 59 74.43 28.84 5.70
N ASP A 60 75.72 29.05 5.95
CA ASP A 60 76.26 29.35 7.27
C ASP A 60 76.05 30.83 7.67
N ALA A 61 76.48 31.21 8.87
CA ALA A 61 76.32 32.58 9.39
C ALA A 61 77.09 33.63 8.56
N GLU A 62 78.07 33.18 7.78
CA GLU A 62 78.89 33.97 6.87
C GLU A 62 78.36 33.97 5.43
N GLY A 63 77.24 33.28 5.15
CA GLY A 63 76.59 33.22 3.85
C GLY A 63 77.16 32.20 2.86
N ASN A 64 78.08 31.33 3.29
CA ASN A 64 78.66 30.28 2.45
C ASN A 64 77.80 29.02 2.48
N GLN A 65 77.78 28.27 1.37
CA GLN A 65 77.01 27.03 1.28
C GLN A 65 77.67 25.91 2.10
N THR A 66 76.94 25.37 3.07
CA THR A 66 77.39 24.28 3.97
C THR A 66 77.49 22.92 3.26
N GLY A 67 76.99 22.82 2.03
CA GLY A 67 76.87 21.56 1.28
C GLY A 67 75.65 20.71 1.66
N MET A 68 74.83 21.16 2.62
CA MET A 68 73.53 20.59 2.96
C MET A 68 72.39 21.33 2.26
N PHE A 69 71.28 20.64 2.04
CA PHE A 69 70.11 21.19 1.37
C PHE A 69 68.85 20.98 2.20
N GLU A 70 68.09 22.04 2.42
CA GLU A 70 66.79 21.98 3.07
C GLU A 70 65.67 21.74 2.05
N ILE A 71 64.63 21.01 2.48
CA ILE A 71 63.47 20.65 1.65
C ILE A 71 62.24 21.42 2.15
N PRO A 72 61.91 22.59 1.56
CA PRO A 72 60.66 23.31 1.85
C PRO A 72 59.43 22.63 1.23
N ALA A 73 59.59 21.94 0.10
CA ALA A 73 58.52 21.33 -0.69
C ALA A 73 58.87 19.87 -1.04
N GLY A 74 57.92 18.93 -0.83
CA GLY A 74 58.14 17.49 -1.03
C GLY A 74 58.45 16.66 0.22
N GLY A 75 58.14 17.15 1.42
CA GLY A 75 58.44 16.46 2.69
C GLY A 75 57.89 15.04 2.85
N ARG A 76 56.74 14.73 2.23
CA ARG A 76 56.16 13.36 2.22
C ARG A 76 57.02 12.39 1.40
N ARG A 77 57.53 12.82 0.25
CA ARG A 77 58.44 12.02 -0.60
C ARG A 77 59.78 11.80 0.11
N TYR A 78 60.30 12.82 0.79
CA TYR A 78 61.50 12.68 1.63
C TYR A 78 61.32 11.63 2.73
N ARG A 79 60.19 11.65 3.47
CA ARG A 79 59.90 10.63 4.50
C ARG A 79 59.69 9.22 3.91
N ALA A 80 59.09 9.10 2.73
CA ALA A 80 58.97 7.82 2.03
C ALA A 80 60.35 7.25 1.63
N LEU A 81 61.24 8.10 1.11
CA LEU A 81 62.64 7.73 0.87
C LEU A 81 63.36 7.37 2.17
N GLU A 82 63.11 8.09 3.26
CA GLU A 82 63.65 7.78 4.59
C GLU A 82 63.21 6.39 5.07
N LEU A 83 61.95 6.01 4.86
CA LEU A 83 61.45 4.65 5.16
C LEU A 83 62.17 3.59 4.31
N LEU A 84 62.37 3.84 3.01
CA LEU A 84 63.12 2.93 2.14
C LEU A 84 64.58 2.76 2.59
N VAL A 85 65.21 3.83 3.05
CA VAL A 85 66.57 3.80 3.62
C VAL A 85 66.60 3.02 4.94
N LYS A 86 65.64 3.25 5.85
CA LYS A 86 65.51 2.51 7.11
C LYS A 86 65.26 1.02 6.88
N ALA A 87 64.44 0.69 5.88
CA ALA A 87 64.19 -0.68 5.43
C ALA A 87 65.36 -1.30 4.63
N LYS A 88 66.49 -0.58 4.47
CA LYS A 88 67.67 -0.99 3.69
C LYS A 88 67.39 -1.31 2.20
N ARG A 89 66.26 -0.81 1.67
CA ARG A 89 65.90 -0.91 0.25
C ARG A 89 66.49 0.22 -0.60
N LEU A 90 67.01 1.27 0.04
CA LEU A 90 67.72 2.39 -0.60
C LEU A 90 68.99 2.73 0.18
N ALA A 91 70.10 3.01 -0.51
CA ALA A 91 71.35 3.43 0.14
C ALA A 91 71.26 4.88 0.64
N ARG A 92 71.91 5.20 1.77
CA ARG A 92 71.99 6.58 2.31
C ARG A 92 72.69 7.57 1.36
N THR A 93 73.52 7.06 0.46
CA THR A 93 74.26 7.83 -0.55
C THR A 93 73.57 7.82 -1.91
N ALA A 94 72.37 7.22 -2.02
CA ALA A 94 71.66 7.16 -3.28
C ALA A 94 71.41 8.58 -3.83
N PRO A 95 71.66 8.82 -5.13
CA PRO A 95 71.37 10.10 -5.76
C PRO A 95 69.85 10.29 -5.82
N VAL A 96 69.36 11.41 -5.27
CA VAL A 96 67.95 11.81 -5.32
C VAL A 96 67.79 12.97 -6.29
N PRO A 97 66.89 12.89 -7.29
CA PRO A 97 66.60 14.00 -8.19
C PRO A 97 66.04 15.21 -7.42
N CYS A 98 66.74 16.34 -7.49
CA CYS A 98 66.33 17.59 -6.84
C CYS A 98 66.33 18.77 -7.81
N VAL A 99 65.40 19.71 -7.63
CA VAL A 99 65.41 21.03 -8.27
C VAL A 99 65.95 22.02 -7.26
N VAL A 100 67.12 22.59 -7.53
CA VAL A 100 67.83 23.47 -6.60
C VAL A 100 67.44 24.92 -6.88
N ARG A 101 66.86 25.60 -5.89
CA ARG A 101 66.65 27.06 -5.93
C ARG A 101 67.94 27.80 -5.60
N GLU A 102 68.12 28.98 -6.19
CA GLU A 102 69.29 29.84 -5.94
C GLU A 102 69.33 30.36 -4.49
N ALA A 103 70.54 30.49 -3.94
CA ALA A 103 70.75 31.07 -2.62
C ALA A 103 70.48 32.59 -2.68
N GLY A 104 69.54 33.09 -1.88
CA GLY A 104 69.19 34.52 -1.85
C GLY A 104 67.97 34.94 -2.70
N SER A 105 67.11 33.99 -3.10
CA SER A 105 65.82 34.34 -3.72
C SER A 105 64.91 35.11 -2.75
N ASP A 106 64.25 36.16 -3.24
CA ASP A 106 63.24 36.94 -2.51
C ASP A 106 61.97 36.14 -2.15
N ILE A 107 61.84 34.92 -2.68
CA ILE A 107 60.67 34.05 -2.47
C ILE A 107 60.85 33.26 -1.17
N LEU A 108 59.87 33.36 -0.27
CA LEU A 108 59.91 32.67 1.02
C LEU A 108 59.85 31.14 0.86
N PRO A 109 60.48 30.34 1.75
CA PRO A 109 60.37 28.89 1.74
C PRO A 109 58.92 28.38 1.83
N GLU A 110 58.06 29.12 2.54
CA GLU A 110 56.64 28.83 2.70
C GLU A 110 55.88 28.98 1.38
N ASP A 111 56.26 29.94 0.53
CA ASP A 111 55.65 30.15 -0.79
C ASP A 111 55.93 28.97 -1.73
N ASP A 112 57.14 28.40 -1.68
CA ASP A 112 57.47 27.19 -2.44
C ASP A 112 56.61 26.00 -2.03
N SER A 113 56.40 25.85 -0.72
CA SER A 113 55.56 24.79 -0.15
C SER A 113 54.09 24.99 -0.52
N LEU A 114 53.60 26.22 -0.47
CA LEU A 114 52.21 26.57 -0.78
C LEU A 114 51.93 26.43 -2.29
N ALA A 115 52.80 26.97 -3.15
CA ALA A 115 52.65 26.89 -4.59
C ALA A 115 52.63 25.45 -5.10
N GLU A 116 53.53 24.59 -4.59
CA GLU A 116 53.56 23.17 -4.98
C GLU A 116 52.26 22.43 -4.60
N ASN A 117 51.64 22.81 -3.49
CA ASN A 117 50.38 22.20 -3.05
C ASN A 117 49.16 22.77 -3.77
N LEU A 118 49.13 24.08 -4.05
CA LEU A 118 48.03 24.75 -4.78
C LEU A 118 47.99 24.37 -6.26
N GLN A 119 49.15 24.23 -6.91
CA GLN A 119 49.23 23.88 -8.33
C GLN A 119 48.93 22.39 -8.60
N ARG A 120 48.79 21.57 -7.55
CA ARG A 120 48.42 20.15 -7.67
C ARG A 120 46.91 20.03 -7.89
N ALA A 121 46.45 20.24 -9.12
CA ALA A 121 45.10 19.89 -9.52
C ALA A 121 44.98 18.35 -9.60
N PRO A 122 44.02 17.72 -8.90
CA PRO A 122 43.75 16.29 -9.09
C PRO A 122 43.30 16.03 -10.52
N LEU A 123 43.66 14.86 -11.06
CA LEU A 123 43.19 14.44 -12.38
C LEU A 123 41.66 14.37 -12.39
N HIS A 124 41.03 14.92 -13.42
CA HIS A 124 39.57 14.92 -13.52
C HIS A 124 39.02 13.48 -13.48
N PRO A 125 37.91 13.19 -12.76
CA PRO A 125 37.37 11.84 -12.66
C PRO A 125 37.08 11.17 -14.03
N LEU A 126 36.71 11.96 -15.05
CA LEU A 126 36.51 11.46 -16.41
C LEU A 126 37.82 10.99 -17.06
N ASP A 127 38.93 11.66 -16.80
CA ASP A 127 40.24 11.28 -17.32
C ASP A 127 40.77 10.03 -16.60
N GLN A 128 40.48 9.89 -15.30
CA GLN A 128 40.75 8.67 -14.56
C GLN A 128 39.99 7.48 -15.15
N TYR A 129 38.70 7.67 -15.48
CA TYR A 129 37.90 6.66 -16.17
C TYR A 129 38.53 6.24 -17.50
N ARG A 130 38.83 7.19 -18.39
CA ARG A 130 39.44 6.90 -19.70
C ARG A 130 40.76 6.14 -19.54
N ALA A 131 41.60 6.56 -18.59
CA ALA A 131 42.85 5.87 -18.29
C ALA A 131 42.65 4.43 -17.79
N PHE A 132 41.67 4.18 -16.91
CA PHE A 132 41.37 2.83 -16.43
C PHE A 132 40.75 1.96 -17.52
N GLN A 133 39.88 2.51 -18.36
CA GLN A 133 39.29 1.80 -19.50
C GLN A 133 40.37 1.37 -20.50
N ASP A 134 41.31 2.26 -20.83
CA ASP A 134 42.45 1.95 -21.69
C ASP A 134 43.33 0.82 -21.12
N MET A 135 43.53 0.79 -19.80
CA MET A 135 44.30 -0.28 -19.13
C MET A 135 43.57 -1.61 -19.14
N ARG A 136 42.24 -1.60 -18.96
CA ARG A 136 41.40 -2.79 -19.09
C ARG A 136 41.40 -3.33 -20.53
N LEU A 137 41.35 -2.45 -21.53
CA LEU A 137 41.49 -2.83 -22.95
C LEU A 137 42.88 -3.42 -23.27
N LYS A 138 43.91 -3.02 -22.51
CA LYS A 138 45.28 -3.59 -22.60
C LYS A 138 45.45 -4.89 -21.81
N GLY A 139 44.38 -5.42 -21.19
CA GLY A 139 44.36 -6.72 -20.54
C GLY A 139 44.65 -6.74 -19.03
N MET A 140 44.70 -5.58 -18.36
CA MET A 140 44.84 -5.54 -16.90
C MET A 140 43.49 -5.82 -16.21
N SER A 141 43.52 -6.56 -15.10
CA SER A 141 42.31 -6.78 -14.27
C SER A 141 41.98 -5.56 -13.41
N GLU A 142 40.74 -5.49 -12.88
CA GLU A 142 40.31 -4.39 -12.01
C GLU A 142 41.11 -4.36 -10.70
N GLU A 143 41.47 -5.53 -10.17
CA GLU A 143 42.32 -5.71 -8.98
C GLU A 143 43.76 -5.24 -9.25
N GLU A 144 44.30 -5.55 -10.43
CA GLU A 144 45.64 -5.11 -10.83
C GLU A 144 45.71 -3.60 -11.00
N ILE A 145 44.67 -2.98 -11.58
CA ILE A 145 44.55 -1.53 -11.70
C ILE A 145 44.44 -0.90 -10.31
N ALA A 146 43.58 -1.43 -9.43
CA ALA A 146 43.40 -0.94 -8.07
C ALA A 146 44.72 -0.95 -7.28
N ALA A 147 45.44 -2.08 -7.30
CA ALA A 147 46.74 -2.23 -6.68
C ALA A 147 47.81 -1.32 -7.31
N ALA A 148 47.71 -1.04 -8.61
CA ALA A 148 48.63 -0.13 -9.29
C ALA A 148 48.45 1.33 -8.85
N PHE A 149 47.23 1.78 -8.60
CA PHE A 149 46.96 3.18 -8.25
C PHE A 149 46.74 3.42 -6.76
N PHE A 150 46.87 2.39 -5.92
CA PHE A 150 46.58 2.45 -4.48
C PHE A 150 45.17 2.99 -4.20
N VAL A 151 44.21 2.52 -4.99
CA VAL A 151 42.78 2.79 -4.81
C VAL A 151 42.06 1.48 -4.53
N SER A 152 40.87 1.54 -3.94
CA SER A 152 40.06 0.34 -3.78
C SER A 152 39.57 -0.16 -5.14
N THR A 153 39.35 -1.47 -5.26
CA THR A 153 38.71 -2.09 -6.43
C THR A 153 37.35 -1.44 -6.73
N ASN A 154 36.61 -1.05 -5.69
CA ASN A 154 35.37 -0.30 -5.84
C ASN A 154 35.56 1.03 -6.57
N ILE A 155 36.62 1.80 -6.30
CA ILE A 155 36.88 3.06 -7.03
C ILE A 155 37.11 2.78 -8.51
N VAL A 156 37.83 1.71 -8.86
CA VAL A 156 38.07 1.34 -10.27
C VAL A 156 36.75 0.95 -10.95
N LYS A 157 35.94 0.10 -10.31
CA LYS A 157 34.61 -0.30 -10.79
C LYS A 157 33.70 0.89 -11.02
N GLN A 158 33.63 1.79 -10.03
CA GLN A 158 32.85 3.03 -10.09
C GLN A 158 33.27 3.92 -11.27
N ARG A 159 34.57 4.10 -11.50
CA ARG A 159 35.07 4.90 -12.63
C ARG A 159 34.77 4.23 -13.96
N LEU A 160 34.98 2.93 -14.08
CA LEU A 160 34.65 2.17 -15.30
C LEU A 160 33.15 2.19 -15.63
N ARG A 161 32.28 2.28 -14.62
CA ARG A 161 30.83 2.36 -14.80
C ARG A 161 30.38 3.65 -15.50
N LEU A 162 31.17 4.72 -15.45
CA LEU A 162 30.92 5.94 -16.24
C LEU A 162 30.91 5.69 -17.76
N ALA A 163 31.45 4.55 -18.23
CA ALA A 163 31.32 4.12 -19.63
C ALA A 163 29.88 3.91 -20.09
N SER A 164 28.96 3.64 -19.16
CA SER A 164 27.54 3.43 -19.45
C SER A 164 26.76 4.73 -19.65
N VAL A 165 27.40 5.88 -19.47
CA VAL A 165 26.77 7.20 -19.56
C VAL A 165 26.93 7.77 -20.98
N ALA A 166 25.87 8.41 -21.47
CA ALA A 166 25.80 9.02 -22.79
C ALA A 166 26.95 10.02 -23.01
N PRO A 167 27.61 10.01 -24.19
CA PRO A 167 28.72 10.92 -24.48
C PRO A 167 28.37 12.41 -24.30
N SER A 168 27.13 12.80 -24.56
CA SER A 168 26.60 14.15 -24.36
C SER A 168 26.68 14.59 -22.89
N LEU A 169 26.29 13.72 -21.95
CA LEU A 169 26.37 13.95 -20.51
C LEU A 169 27.81 13.95 -19.99
N LEU A 170 28.68 13.09 -20.56
CA LEU A 170 30.11 13.09 -20.23
C LEU A 170 30.79 14.41 -20.64
N ASN A 171 30.41 14.97 -21.80
CA ASN A 171 30.91 16.28 -22.24
C ASN A 171 30.38 17.40 -21.35
N LEU A 172 29.11 17.34 -20.96
CA LEU A 172 28.53 18.30 -20.03
C LEU A 172 29.21 18.29 -18.66
N TYR A 173 29.60 17.11 -18.18
CA TYR A 173 30.41 16.98 -16.97
C TYR A 173 31.81 17.59 -17.14
N ALA A 174 32.43 17.41 -18.31
CA ALA A 174 33.73 18.01 -18.61
C ALA A 174 33.69 19.55 -18.69
N GLU A 175 32.51 20.13 -18.96
CA GLU A 175 32.25 21.58 -19.00
C GLU A 175 31.71 22.12 -17.66
N ASP A 176 31.81 21.34 -16.58
CA ASP A 176 31.30 21.68 -15.23
C ASP A 176 29.76 21.94 -15.17
N GLY A 177 29.00 21.43 -16.15
CA GLY A 177 27.54 21.59 -16.24
C GLY A 177 26.73 20.63 -15.36
N VAL A 178 27.35 19.53 -14.92
CA VAL A 178 26.77 18.56 -13.97
C VAL A 178 27.80 18.17 -12.91
N THR A 179 27.36 17.70 -11.75
CA THR A 179 28.26 17.17 -10.72
C THR A 179 28.55 15.68 -10.96
N LEU A 180 29.62 15.17 -10.34
CA LEU A 180 29.94 13.74 -10.41
C LEU A 180 28.81 12.86 -9.85
N GLU A 181 28.15 13.30 -8.79
CA GLU A 181 27.04 12.55 -8.16
C GLU A 181 25.82 12.48 -9.07
N GLN A 182 25.51 13.56 -9.80
CA GLN A 182 24.46 13.57 -10.82
C GLN A 182 24.81 12.63 -11.98
N LEU A 183 26.06 12.66 -12.43
CA LEU A 183 26.52 11.78 -13.50
C LEU A 183 26.46 10.30 -13.10
N MET A 184 26.80 9.98 -11.86
CA MET A 184 26.71 8.63 -11.31
C MET A 184 25.28 8.09 -11.31
N ALA A 185 24.27 8.94 -11.07
CA ALA A 185 22.87 8.52 -11.13
C ALA A 185 22.45 8.03 -12.52
N PHE A 186 23.07 8.53 -13.60
CA PHE A 186 22.78 8.06 -14.96
C PHE A 186 23.28 6.65 -15.26
N THR A 187 24.22 6.13 -14.47
CA THR A 187 24.79 4.79 -14.66
C THR A 187 23.84 3.63 -14.32
N VAL A 188 22.69 3.94 -13.69
CA VAL A 188 21.67 2.94 -13.33
C VAL A 188 21.03 2.32 -14.57
N ASN A 189 20.82 3.11 -15.61
CA ASN A 189 20.22 2.64 -16.86
C ASN A 189 21.21 2.90 -18.01
N PRO A 190 21.76 1.87 -18.69
CA PRO A 190 22.75 2.05 -19.74
C PRO A 190 22.19 2.57 -21.07
N ASP A 191 20.87 2.77 -21.20
CA ASP A 191 20.26 3.33 -22.41
C ASP A 191 20.54 4.84 -22.51
N HIS A 192 21.49 5.20 -23.39
CA HIS A 192 21.87 6.57 -23.65
C HIS A 192 20.69 7.45 -24.10
N SER A 193 19.73 6.92 -24.86
CA SER A 193 18.58 7.70 -25.33
C SER A 193 17.68 8.10 -24.17
N ARG A 194 17.43 7.16 -23.25
CA ARG A 194 16.66 7.42 -22.02
C ARG A 194 17.40 8.39 -21.10
N GLN A 195 18.71 8.27 -20.96
CA GLN A 195 19.52 9.21 -20.17
C GLN A 195 19.42 10.64 -20.72
N GLU A 196 19.54 10.83 -22.03
CA GLU A 196 19.40 12.14 -22.67
C GLU A 196 18.00 12.73 -22.49
N GLN A 197 16.95 11.92 -22.64
CA GLN A 197 15.56 12.34 -22.38
C GLN A 197 15.35 12.80 -20.94
N VAL A 198 15.86 12.05 -19.95
CA VAL A 198 15.76 12.41 -18.53
C VAL A 198 16.51 13.71 -18.27
N TRP A 199 17.71 13.87 -18.83
CA TRP A 199 18.47 15.11 -18.69
C TRP A 199 17.73 16.30 -19.31
N ASP A 200 17.19 16.16 -20.51
CA ASP A 200 16.43 17.21 -21.18
C ASP A 200 15.19 17.65 -20.38
N ALA A 201 14.56 16.73 -19.64
CA ALA A 201 13.43 17.04 -18.78
C ALA A 201 13.81 17.82 -17.50
N ILE A 202 15.05 17.66 -17.00
CA ILE A 202 15.47 18.25 -15.71
C ILE A 202 16.51 19.37 -15.83
N LYS A 203 17.11 19.59 -17.00
CA LYS A 203 18.18 20.60 -17.18
C LYS A 203 17.74 22.01 -16.76
N ASP A 204 16.48 22.34 -16.98
CA ASP A 204 15.88 23.65 -16.61
C ASP A 204 15.20 23.63 -15.23
N SER A 205 15.13 22.47 -14.56
CA SER A 205 14.57 22.32 -13.21
C SER A 205 15.49 22.91 -12.15
N TRP A 206 14.91 23.45 -11.07
CA TRP A 206 15.65 23.87 -9.89
C TRP A 206 16.22 22.69 -9.09
N SER A 207 15.56 21.52 -9.16
CA SER A 207 15.98 20.29 -8.50
C SER A 207 16.57 19.33 -9.53
N LYS A 208 17.85 18.99 -9.34
CA LYS A 208 18.65 18.06 -10.15
C LYS A 208 19.31 17.03 -9.25
N GLU A 209 18.58 16.56 -8.25
CA GLU A 209 19.12 15.69 -7.23
C GLU A 209 19.35 14.27 -7.80
N PRO A 210 20.43 13.56 -7.41
CA PRO A 210 20.72 12.21 -7.90
C PRO A 210 19.56 11.22 -7.73
N HIS A 211 18.81 11.30 -6.62
CA HIS A 211 17.66 10.43 -6.38
C HIS A 211 16.54 10.62 -7.42
N GLN A 212 16.32 11.86 -7.87
CA GLN A 212 15.30 12.19 -8.87
C GLN A 212 15.71 11.64 -10.24
N ILE A 213 16.99 11.79 -10.61
CA ILE A 213 17.55 11.22 -11.85
C ILE A 213 17.33 9.71 -11.88
N ARG A 214 17.70 9.00 -10.79
CA ARG A 214 17.49 7.55 -10.68
C ARG A 214 16.03 7.17 -10.85
N ARG A 215 15.12 7.85 -10.12
CA ARG A 215 13.68 7.58 -10.19
C ARG A 215 13.13 7.72 -11.61
N MET A 216 13.54 8.76 -12.34
CA MET A 216 13.09 8.96 -13.72
C MET A 216 13.68 7.93 -14.69
N LEU A 217 14.91 7.45 -14.44
CA LEU A 217 15.54 6.40 -15.25
C LEU A 217 14.95 5.00 -15.02
N THR A 218 14.38 4.75 -13.84
CA THR A 218 13.79 3.46 -13.44
C THR A 218 12.26 3.45 -13.39
N GLU A 219 11.60 4.53 -13.83
CA GLU A 219 10.14 4.67 -13.80
C GLU A 219 9.40 3.55 -14.57
N THR A 220 9.99 3.05 -15.64
CA THR A 220 9.41 1.98 -16.48
C THR A 220 9.90 0.58 -16.07
N THR A 221 10.56 0.45 -14.93
CA THR A 221 11.16 -0.79 -14.44
C THR A 221 10.54 -1.21 -13.12
N VAL A 222 10.62 -2.49 -12.79
CA VAL A 222 10.07 -3.04 -11.53
C VAL A 222 11.22 -3.34 -10.58
N ARG A 223 11.09 -2.98 -9.30
CA ARG A 223 12.12 -3.31 -8.29
C ARG A 223 12.18 -4.81 -8.05
N ALA A 224 13.35 -5.34 -7.74
CA ALA A 224 13.52 -6.73 -7.32
C ALA A 224 12.71 -7.08 -6.05
N SER A 225 12.47 -6.08 -5.19
CA SER A 225 11.61 -6.20 -4.01
C SER A 225 10.10 -6.23 -4.32
N ASP A 226 9.68 -6.08 -5.58
CA ASP A 226 8.26 -6.21 -5.95
C ASP A 226 7.79 -7.65 -5.73
N LYS A 227 6.57 -7.83 -5.20
CA LYS A 227 6.01 -9.16 -4.93
C LYS A 227 6.01 -10.09 -6.14
N ARG A 228 5.85 -9.56 -7.36
CA ARG A 228 5.92 -10.35 -8.60
C ARG A 228 7.34 -10.83 -8.88
N ALA A 229 8.33 -9.97 -8.69
CA ALA A 229 9.74 -10.31 -8.87
C ALA A 229 10.21 -11.33 -7.82
N GLN A 230 9.76 -11.19 -6.57
CA GLN A 230 10.02 -12.17 -5.51
C GLN A 230 9.32 -13.51 -5.77
N PHE A 231 8.05 -13.48 -6.22
CA PHE A 231 7.28 -14.67 -6.54
C PHE A 231 7.88 -15.45 -7.71
N VAL A 232 8.30 -14.78 -8.79
CA VAL A 232 8.95 -15.42 -9.94
C VAL A 232 10.38 -15.87 -9.59
N GLY A 233 11.13 -15.00 -8.90
CA GLY A 233 12.55 -15.14 -8.61
C GLY A 233 13.43 -14.50 -9.70
N ILE A 234 14.51 -13.82 -9.28
CA ILE A 234 15.42 -13.11 -10.19
C ILE A 234 16.09 -14.08 -11.17
N GLU A 235 16.54 -15.24 -10.68
CA GLU A 235 17.20 -16.26 -11.51
C GLU A 235 16.28 -16.78 -12.64
N ALA A 236 14.99 -16.96 -12.35
CA ALA A 236 14.01 -17.40 -13.33
C ALA A 236 13.73 -16.32 -14.39
N TYR A 237 13.67 -15.05 -13.96
CA TYR A 237 13.53 -13.91 -14.86
C TYR A 237 14.76 -13.74 -15.78
N GLU A 238 15.98 -13.86 -15.25
CA GLU A 238 17.21 -13.83 -16.04
C GLU A 238 17.31 -15.04 -17.00
N ALA A 239 16.93 -16.24 -16.55
CA ALA A 239 16.89 -17.43 -17.39
C ALA A 239 15.91 -17.30 -18.58
N ALA A 240 14.85 -16.51 -18.41
CA ALA A 240 13.91 -16.17 -19.49
C ALA A 240 14.42 -15.05 -20.41
N GLY A 241 15.64 -14.55 -20.19
CA GLY A 241 16.25 -13.48 -20.99
C GLY A 241 15.99 -12.06 -20.46
N GLY A 242 15.41 -11.93 -19.27
CA GLY A 242 15.18 -10.66 -18.61
C GLY A 242 16.49 -9.98 -18.19
N ILE A 243 16.52 -8.65 -18.26
CA ILE A 243 17.67 -7.84 -17.85
C ILE A 243 17.38 -7.20 -16.50
N VAL A 244 18.32 -7.36 -15.55
CA VAL A 244 18.31 -6.70 -14.24
C VAL A 244 19.35 -5.58 -14.25
N LEU A 245 18.90 -4.37 -13.97
CA LEU A 245 19.72 -3.18 -13.80
C LEU A 245 20.13 -3.09 -12.32
N ASN A 246 21.42 -2.93 -12.06
CA ASN A 246 21.95 -2.75 -10.71
C ASN A 246 22.69 -1.40 -10.59
N ASP A 247 22.43 -0.68 -9.51
CA ASP A 247 23.17 0.52 -9.11
C ASP A 247 24.36 0.12 -8.23
N LEU A 248 25.56 0.07 -8.82
CA LEU A 248 26.79 -0.26 -8.11
C LEU A 248 27.23 0.81 -7.08
N PHE A 249 26.50 1.93 -6.97
CA PHE A 249 26.82 3.02 -6.06
C PHE A 249 25.93 3.06 -4.80
N GLN A 250 24.85 2.28 -4.74
CA GLN A 250 23.95 2.18 -3.59
C GLN A 250 23.47 0.73 -3.38
N SER A 251 23.07 0.39 -2.16
CA SER A 251 22.32 -0.85 -1.92
C SER A 251 20.93 -0.69 -2.54
N ASP A 252 20.65 -1.46 -3.58
CA ASP A 252 19.42 -1.39 -4.37
C ASP A 252 18.52 -2.62 -4.17
N ASP A 253 18.73 -3.37 -3.09
CA ASP A 253 17.90 -4.50 -2.64
C ASP A 253 17.58 -5.50 -3.77
N GLY A 254 18.57 -5.77 -4.64
CA GLY A 254 18.46 -6.74 -5.74
C GLY A 254 18.22 -6.12 -7.13
N GLY A 255 18.13 -4.79 -7.25
CA GLY A 255 18.10 -4.08 -8.53
C GLY A 255 16.72 -3.84 -9.13
N TRP A 256 16.68 -3.54 -10.44
CA TRP A 256 15.47 -3.23 -11.21
C TRP A 256 15.35 -4.09 -12.47
N LEU A 257 14.22 -4.78 -12.60
CA LEU A 257 13.84 -5.58 -13.75
C LEU A 257 13.34 -4.67 -14.86
N GLN A 258 14.02 -4.71 -16.01
CA GLN A 258 13.76 -3.81 -17.14
C GLN A 258 12.48 -4.16 -17.91
N ASP A 259 12.15 -5.45 -18.05
CA ASP A 259 11.05 -5.94 -18.87
C ASP A 259 9.86 -6.33 -17.98
N VAL A 260 8.92 -5.39 -17.86
CA VAL A 260 7.70 -5.56 -17.06
C VAL A 260 6.76 -6.57 -17.72
N GLY A 261 6.71 -6.62 -19.05
CA GLY A 261 5.82 -7.54 -19.77
C GLY A 261 6.27 -8.99 -19.61
N LEU A 262 7.58 -9.24 -19.67
CA LEU A 262 8.14 -10.57 -19.37
C LEU A 262 7.87 -10.99 -17.93
N LEU A 263 8.01 -10.05 -16.97
CA LEU A 263 7.73 -10.33 -15.55
C LEU A 263 6.25 -10.68 -15.33
N GLU A 264 5.32 -9.95 -15.96
CA GLU A 264 3.89 -10.24 -15.91
C GLU A 264 3.58 -11.61 -16.49
N GLN A 265 4.13 -11.93 -17.67
CA GLN A 265 3.95 -13.24 -18.30
C GLN A 265 4.45 -14.38 -17.40
N LEU A 266 5.66 -14.26 -16.83
CA LEU A 266 6.22 -15.29 -15.93
C LEU A 266 5.41 -15.43 -14.64
N THR A 267 4.87 -14.32 -14.12
CA THR A 267 4.00 -14.32 -12.94
C THR A 267 2.71 -15.07 -13.23
N ASP A 268 2.07 -14.79 -14.37
CA ASP A 268 0.83 -15.44 -14.80
C ASP A 268 1.03 -16.93 -15.10
N ASP A 269 2.12 -17.29 -15.79
CA ASP A 269 2.46 -18.67 -16.09
C ASP A 269 2.68 -19.48 -14.79
N LYS A 270 3.40 -18.89 -13.82
CA LYS A 270 3.64 -19.52 -12.51
C LYS A 270 2.37 -19.61 -11.67
N LEU A 271 1.55 -18.56 -11.62
CA LEU A 271 0.24 -18.57 -10.95
C LEU A 271 -0.69 -19.64 -11.54
N LYS A 272 -0.73 -19.75 -12.88
CA LYS A 272 -1.53 -20.74 -13.59
C LYS A 272 -1.10 -22.17 -13.25
N ALA A 273 0.20 -22.45 -13.25
CA ALA A 273 0.71 -23.77 -12.87
C ALA A 273 0.31 -24.14 -11.42
N GLN A 274 0.34 -23.19 -10.50
CA GLN A 274 -0.12 -23.41 -9.12
C GLN A 274 -1.64 -23.60 -9.02
N ALA A 275 -2.42 -22.80 -9.76
CA ALA A 275 -3.87 -22.95 -9.85
C ALA A 275 -4.29 -24.32 -10.41
N GLU A 276 -3.59 -24.83 -11.41
CA GLU A 276 -3.83 -26.18 -11.96
C GLU A 276 -3.49 -27.27 -10.94
N ALA A 277 -2.40 -27.12 -10.19
CA ALA A 277 -2.03 -28.04 -9.12
C ALA A 277 -3.11 -28.10 -8.01
N ILE A 278 -3.60 -26.94 -7.57
CA ILE A 278 -4.65 -26.86 -6.53
C ILE A 278 -6.00 -27.32 -7.07
N GLY A 279 -6.32 -27.02 -8.33
CA GLY A 279 -7.54 -27.53 -8.99
C GLY A 279 -7.60 -29.07 -9.04
N SER A 280 -6.44 -29.75 -8.99
CA SER A 280 -6.39 -31.22 -8.91
C SER A 280 -6.80 -31.79 -7.55
N GLU A 281 -6.91 -30.95 -6.51
CA GLU A 281 -7.40 -31.32 -5.17
C GLU A 281 -8.93 -31.57 -5.14
N GLY A 282 -9.66 -31.20 -6.19
CA GLY A 282 -11.10 -31.48 -6.34
C GLY A 282 -12.03 -30.30 -6.06
N TRP A 283 -11.49 -29.09 -5.84
CA TRP A 283 -12.27 -27.87 -5.67
C TRP A 283 -13.13 -27.55 -6.89
N LYS A 284 -14.31 -26.98 -6.68
CA LYS A 284 -15.24 -26.64 -7.77
C LYS A 284 -14.68 -25.56 -8.70
N TRP A 285 -14.04 -24.55 -8.12
CA TRP A 285 -13.45 -23.43 -8.85
C TRP A 285 -12.16 -22.96 -8.17
N VAL A 286 -11.28 -22.35 -8.96
CA VAL A 286 -10.06 -21.71 -8.48
C VAL A 286 -9.98 -20.33 -9.13
N ASP A 287 -9.88 -19.28 -8.31
CA ASP A 287 -9.67 -17.91 -8.75
C ASP A 287 -8.26 -17.48 -8.38
N ALA A 288 -7.38 -17.39 -9.39
CA ALA A 288 -5.97 -17.06 -9.22
C ALA A 288 -5.68 -15.67 -9.76
N ARG A 289 -5.20 -14.78 -8.90
CA ARG A 289 -4.89 -13.39 -9.25
C ARG A 289 -3.61 -12.95 -8.57
N THR A 290 -2.89 -11.99 -9.15
CA THR A 290 -1.71 -11.40 -8.51
C THR A 290 -2.05 -10.67 -7.20
N GLU A 291 -3.27 -10.14 -7.10
CA GLU A 291 -3.77 -9.45 -5.90
C GLU A 291 -5.26 -9.72 -5.73
N THR A 292 -5.66 -10.07 -4.51
CA THR A 292 -7.05 -10.21 -4.11
C THR A 292 -7.54 -8.89 -3.52
N PRO A 293 -8.61 -8.28 -4.07
CA PRO A 293 -9.18 -7.07 -3.50
C PRO A 293 -9.64 -7.29 -2.06
N TYR A 294 -9.58 -6.23 -1.25
CA TYR A 294 -10.17 -6.26 0.09
C TYR A 294 -11.63 -6.71 0.02
N GLY A 295 -12.00 -7.70 0.82
CA GLY A 295 -13.37 -8.21 0.84
C GLY A 295 -13.70 -9.23 -0.26
N TYR A 296 -12.71 -9.87 -0.89
CA TYR A 296 -12.89 -10.93 -1.89
C TYR A 296 -13.79 -12.10 -1.42
N GLY A 297 -13.89 -12.34 -0.12
CA GLY A 297 -14.80 -13.32 0.48
C GLY A 297 -16.24 -12.81 0.74
N HIS A 298 -16.56 -11.54 0.46
CA HIS A 298 -17.89 -10.99 0.73
C HIS A 298 -18.97 -11.67 -0.13
N GLY A 299 -20.05 -12.13 0.52
CA GLY A 299 -21.12 -12.85 -0.14
C GLY A 299 -20.83 -14.34 -0.38
N LEU A 300 -19.67 -14.85 0.06
CA LEU A 300 -19.33 -16.27 0.03
C LEU A 300 -19.37 -16.84 1.46
N ARG A 301 -19.85 -18.07 1.61
CA ARG A 301 -19.79 -18.77 2.89
C ARG A 301 -18.46 -19.49 3.01
N ARG A 302 -17.69 -19.18 4.07
CA ARG A 302 -16.44 -19.89 4.38
C ARG A 302 -16.74 -21.19 5.12
N LEU A 303 -16.18 -22.30 4.63
CA LEU A 303 -16.19 -23.59 5.31
C LEU A 303 -15.23 -23.57 6.50
N ILE A 304 -15.66 -24.18 7.60
CA ILE A 304 -14.81 -24.41 8.76
C ILE A 304 -14.19 -25.79 8.56
N GLY A 305 -12.92 -25.84 8.16
CA GLY A 305 -12.18 -27.09 8.09
C GLY A 305 -11.56 -27.47 9.43
N THR A 306 -11.10 -28.71 9.55
CA THR A 306 -10.42 -29.22 10.74
C THR A 306 -8.91 -29.20 10.51
N THR A 307 -8.16 -28.57 11.40
CA THR A 307 -6.69 -28.64 11.39
C THR A 307 -6.25 -30.07 11.73
N THR A 308 -5.31 -30.60 10.96
CA THR A 308 -4.73 -31.92 11.25
C THR A 308 -4.00 -31.87 12.61
N PRO A 309 -4.20 -32.83 13.52
CA PRO A 309 -3.42 -32.90 14.75
C PRO A 309 -1.93 -33.12 14.43
N LEU A 310 -1.03 -32.61 15.26
CA LEU A 310 0.41 -32.89 15.14
C LEU A 310 0.62 -34.41 15.24
N SER A 311 1.46 -34.94 14.36
CA SER A 311 1.93 -36.32 14.51
C SER A 311 2.79 -36.45 15.79
N ASP A 312 2.94 -37.67 16.30
CA ASP A 312 3.76 -37.92 17.49
C ASP A 312 5.23 -37.46 17.30
N GLU A 313 5.75 -37.51 16.08
CA GLU A 313 7.10 -37.04 15.73
C GLU A 313 7.19 -35.50 15.70
N GLU A 314 6.18 -34.83 15.13
CA GLU A 314 6.10 -33.36 15.09
C GLU A 314 5.87 -32.79 16.50
N GLN A 315 5.02 -33.42 17.30
CA GLN A 315 4.80 -33.02 18.69
C GLN A 315 6.08 -33.15 19.51
N ALA A 316 6.82 -34.26 19.36
CA ALA A 316 8.10 -34.41 20.04
C ALA A 316 9.14 -33.35 19.62
N THR A 317 9.09 -32.92 18.36
CA THR A 317 9.96 -31.85 17.83
C THR A 317 9.55 -30.48 18.38
N PHE A 318 8.25 -30.20 18.42
CA PHE A 318 7.69 -28.97 19.01
C PHE A 318 8.02 -28.86 20.50
N ASP A 319 7.84 -29.94 21.26
CA ASP A 319 8.16 -29.99 22.69
C ASP A 319 9.66 -29.80 22.93
N ALA A 320 10.51 -30.38 22.08
CA ALA A 320 11.96 -30.23 22.17
C ALA A 320 12.41 -28.78 21.88
N LEU A 321 11.86 -28.15 20.84
CA LEU A 321 12.16 -26.76 20.49
C LEU A 321 11.65 -25.78 21.55
N THR A 322 10.45 -26.03 22.10
CA THR A 322 9.90 -25.21 23.20
C THR A 322 10.77 -25.32 24.45
N ALA A 323 11.21 -26.53 24.81
CA ALA A 323 12.12 -26.73 25.94
C ALA A 323 13.50 -26.08 25.72
N GLU A 324 14.01 -26.06 24.49
CA GLU A 324 15.25 -25.36 24.13
C GLU A 324 15.07 -23.83 24.26
N TYR A 325 13.96 -23.27 23.77
CA TYR A 325 13.63 -21.86 23.91
C TYR A 325 13.52 -21.44 25.39
N GLU A 326 12.74 -22.18 26.20
CA GLU A 326 12.58 -21.89 27.63
C GLU A 326 13.92 -21.99 28.39
N ALA A 327 14.80 -22.92 28.02
CA ALA A 327 16.12 -23.04 28.62
C ALA A 327 17.01 -21.83 28.28
N LEU A 328 16.99 -21.36 27.04
CA LEU A 328 17.72 -20.16 26.60
C LEU A 328 17.17 -18.90 27.27
N GLU A 329 15.85 -18.76 27.35
CA GLU A 329 15.19 -17.64 28.05
C GLU A 329 15.58 -17.61 29.53
N ALA A 330 15.57 -18.76 30.21
CA ALA A 330 15.93 -18.87 31.62
C ALA A 330 17.42 -18.62 31.90
N GLU A 331 18.32 -19.10 31.02
CA GLU A 331 19.77 -18.90 31.16
C GLU A 331 20.17 -17.42 31.03
N TYR A 332 19.45 -16.67 30.19
CA TYR A 332 19.73 -15.27 29.89
C TYR A 332 18.71 -14.28 30.49
N ALA A 333 17.88 -14.70 31.44
CA ALA A 333 16.82 -13.88 32.04
C ALA A 333 17.33 -12.61 32.74
N GLU A 334 18.56 -12.60 33.24
CA GLU A 334 19.20 -11.44 33.89
C GLU A 334 20.11 -10.63 32.94
N ALA A 335 20.26 -11.05 31.67
CA ALA A 335 21.08 -10.36 30.69
C ALA A 335 20.31 -9.19 30.05
N GLU A 336 20.94 -8.03 29.90
CA GLU A 336 20.33 -6.88 29.20
C GLU A 336 20.16 -7.13 27.68
N GLN A 337 20.92 -8.06 27.11
CA GLN A 337 20.85 -8.45 25.70
C GLN A 337 21.40 -9.86 25.50
N TYR A 338 20.83 -10.64 24.57
CA TYR A 338 21.37 -11.95 24.20
C TYR A 338 22.72 -11.81 23.46
N PRO A 339 23.67 -12.75 23.69
CA PRO A 339 24.80 -12.93 22.77
C PRO A 339 24.31 -13.17 21.34
N GLU A 340 25.05 -12.69 20.34
CA GLU A 340 24.69 -12.77 18.91
C GLU A 340 24.34 -14.21 18.47
N GLU A 341 25.10 -15.20 18.92
CA GLU A 341 24.86 -16.63 18.62
C GLU A 341 23.57 -17.17 19.26
N VAL A 342 23.16 -16.62 20.41
CA VAL A 342 21.93 -17.01 21.13
C VAL A 342 20.72 -16.32 20.51
N ASP A 343 20.85 -15.05 20.14
CA ASP A 343 19.82 -14.29 19.43
C ASP A 343 19.48 -14.95 18.08
N GLU A 344 20.51 -15.35 17.31
CA GLU A 344 20.33 -16.12 16.07
C GLU A 344 19.60 -17.44 16.33
N ARG A 345 20.00 -18.18 17.38
CA ARG A 345 19.39 -19.47 17.71
C ARG A 345 17.94 -19.35 18.18
N VAL A 346 17.63 -18.33 18.98
CA VAL A 346 16.26 -18.02 19.41
C VAL A 346 15.40 -17.68 18.19
N GLY A 347 15.90 -16.86 17.27
CA GLY A 347 15.20 -16.56 16.01
C GLY A 347 14.93 -17.79 15.13
N GLU A 348 15.88 -18.73 15.06
CA GLU A 348 15.66 -20.02 14.37
C GLU A 348 14.57 -20.85 15.04
N ILE A 349 14.56 -20.92 16.37
CA ILE A 349 13.57 -21.68 17.15
C ILE A 349 12.18 -21.05 17.02
N GLU A 350 12.05 -19.73 17.14
CA GLU A 350 10.79 -19.01 16.94
C GLU A 350 10.23 -19.24 15.53
N THR A 351 11.10 -19.18 14.51
CA THR A 351 10.72 -19.45 13.12
C THR A 351 10.23 -20.90 12.95
N ALA A 352 10.92 -21.86 13.56
CA ALA A 352 10.55 -23.27 13.52
C ALA A 352 9.25 -23.55 14.28
N LEU A 353 9.04 -22.93 15.44
CA LEU A 353 7.80 -23.03 16.23
C LEU A 353 6.61 -22.41 15.47
N ALA A 354 6.80 -21.24 14.86
CA ALA A 354 5.76 -20.59 14.05
C ALA A 354 5.33 -21.42 12.83
N ALA A 355 6.22 -22.25 12.28
CA ALA A 355 5.88 -23.15 11.18
C ALA A 355 4.88 -24.25 11.59
N PHE A 356 4.81 -24.62 12.88
CA PHE A 356 3.81 -25.57 13.39
C PHE A 356 2.41 -24.97 13.55
N ASP A 357 2.26 -23.64 13.49
CA ASP A 357 0.94 -22.99 13.52
C ASP A 357 0.26 -22.97 12.13
N ASP A 358 1.04 -22.96 11.04
CA ASP A 358 0.56 -22.96 9.65
C ASP A 358 0.19 -24.37 9.16
N ARG A 359 -0.81 -24.98 9.82
CA ARG A 359 -1.19 -26.38 9.58
C ARG A 359 -2.17 -26.54 8.43
N PRO A 360 -2.02 -27.62 7.61
CA PRO A 360 -3.00 -27.95 6.60
C PRO A 360 -4.39 -28.19 7.22
N VAL A 361 -5.34 -27.38 6.77
CA VAL A 361 -6.76 -27.53 7.10
C VAL A 361 -7.36 -28.55 6.14
N VAL A 362 -7.97 -29.60 6.70
CA VAL A 362 -8.68 -30.63 5.93
C VAL A 362 -10.17 -30.29 5.91
N TYR A 363 -10.78 -30.43 4.74
CA TYR A 363 -12.20 -30.22 4.51
C TYR A 363 -12.87 -31.53 4.13
N ASP A 364 -14.16 -31.67 4.44
CA ASP A 364 -14.92 -32.84 4.00
C ASP A 364 -14.92 -32.90 2.45
N PRO A 365 -14.55 -34.04 1.84
CA PRO A 365 -14.57 -34.21 0.38
C PRO A 365 -15.90 -33.84 -0.29
N ALA A 366 -17.04 -34.01 0.39
CA ALA A 366 -18.35 -33.60 -0.12
C ALA A 366 -18.50 -32.07 -0.18
N GLU A 367 -17.80 -31.34 0.69
CA GLU A 367 -17.81 -29.89 0.73
C GLU A 367 -16.79 -29.27 -0.23
N ILE A 368 -15.65 -29.93 -0.46
CA ILE A 368 -14.63 -29.53 -1.45
C ILE A 368 -15.25 -29.43 -2.85
N ALA A 369 -16.12 -30.38 -3.22
CA ALA A 369 -16.78 -30.42 -4.53
C ALA A 369 -17.74 -29.26 -4.82
N ARG A 370 -18.11 -28.46 -3.81
CA ARG A 370 -18.99 -27.28 -3.93
C ARG A 370 -18.32 -25.96 -3.54
N ALA A 371 -17.11 -26.03 -3.00
CA ALA A 371 -16.33 -24.87 -2.58
C ALA A 371 -15.21 -24.58 -3.59
N GLY A 372 -14.64 -23.39 -3.50
CA GLY A 372 -13.47 -23.01 -4.27
C GLY A 372 -12.40 -22.32 -3.44
N VAL A 373 -11.36 -21.91 -4.15
CA VAL A 373 -10.10 -21.45 -3.61
C VAL A 373 -9.68 -20.15 -4.29
N PHE A 374 -9.24 -19.18 -3.48
CA PHE A 374 -8.53 -18.01 -3.97
C PHE A 374 -7.02 -18.23 -3.86
N ILE A 375 -6.28 -17.85 -4.90
CA ILE A 375 -4.82 -17.85 -4.91
C ILE A 375 -4.37 -16.42 -5.17
N SER A 376 -3.50 -15.91 -4.29
CA SER A 376 -2.91 -14.59 -4.41
C SER A 376 -1.42 -14.58 -4.05
N ILE A 377 -0.75 -13.46 -4.31
CA ILE A 377 0.63 -13.23 -3.91
C ILE A 377 0.62 -12.17 -2.81
N ASP A 378 1.20 -12.50 -1.66
CA ASP A 378 1.33 -11.58 -0.53
C ASP A 378 2.37 -10.48 -0.80
N ARG A 379 2.59 -9.61 0.18
CA ARG A 379 3.51 -8.47 0.03
C ARG A 379 4.98 -8.91 -0.04
N GLU A 380 5.29 -10.08 0.51
CA GLU A 380 6.61 -10.71 0.51
C GLU A 380 6.80 -11.66 -0.69
N GLY A 381 5.89 -11.65 -1.68
CA GLY A 381 6.01 -12.50 -2.86
C GLY A 381 5.73 -13.99 -2.61
N ARG A 382 5.21 -14.36 -1.44
CA ARG A 382 4.80 -15.72 -1.13
C ARG A 382 3.36 -15.96 -1.60
N MET A 383 3.07 -17.21 -1.92
CA MET A 383 1.74 -17.61 -2.35
C MET A 383 0.81 -17.70 -1.15
N SER A 384 -0.29 -16.96 -1.20
CA SER A 384 -1.39 -17.05 -0.24
C SER A 384 -2.54 -17.84 -0.87
N ILE A 385 -3.00 -18.89 -0.18
CA ILE A 385 -4.06 -19.77 -0.65
C ILE A 385 -5.19 -19.79 0.37
N ASP A 386 -6.32 -19.21 0.00
CA ASP A 386 -7.51 -19.17 0.84
C ASP A 386 -8.55 -20.19 0.34
N ARG A 387 -8.64 -21.32 1.05
CA ARG A 387 -9.52 -22.45 0.72
C ARG A 387 -10.88 -22.36 1.40
N GLY A 388 -11.89 -22.99 0.78
CA GLY A 388 -13.18 -23.26 1.42
C GLY A 388 -14.24 -22.18 1.25
N TYR A 389 -14.36 -21.56 0.07
CA TYR A 389 -15.40 -20.55 -0.20
C TYR A 389 -16.52 -21.12 -1.06
N VAL A 390 -17.76 -21.05 -0.59
CA VAL A 390 -18.94 -21.54 -1.31
C VAL A 390 -19.72 -20.36 -1.89
N HIS A 391 -20.00 -20.40 -3.20
CA HIS A 391 -20.90 -19.43 -3.83
C HIS A 391 -22.35 -19.67 -3.38
N PRO A 392 -23.20 -18.63 -3.28
CA PRO A 392 -24.60 -18.79 -2.89
C PRO A 392 -25.40 -19.77 -3.78
N GLU A 393 -25.06 -19.86 -5.06
CA GLU A 393 -25.65 -20.80 -6.01
C GLU A 393 -25.25 -22.27 -5.78
N ASP A 394 -24.23 -22.50 -4.95
CA ASP A 394 -23.62 -23.81 -4.68
C ASP A 394 -23.95 -24.35 -3.29
N GLU A 395 -24.84 -23.67 -2.57
CA GLU A 395 -25.35 -24.16 -1.30
C GLU A 395 -26.23 -25.40 -1.51
N ALA A 396 -26.05 -26.40 -0.64
CA ALA A 396 -26.94 -27.55 -0.65
C ALA A 396 -28.35 -27.11 -0.20
N PRO A 397 -29.42 -27.63 -0.82
CA PRO A 397 -30.78 -27.41 -0.32
C PRO A 397 -30.86 -27.86 1.14
N LEU A 398 -31.39 -27.00 2.01
CA LEU A 398 -31.69 -27.38 3.40
C LEU A 398 -32.60 -28.61 3.37
N ALA A 399 -32.11 -29.74 3.88
CA ALA A 399 -32.96 -30.88 4.18
C ALA A 399 -33.90 -30.43 5.30
N VAL A 400 -35.14 -30.11 4.93
CA VAL A 400 -36.22 -29.90 5.89
C VAL A 400 -36.43 -31.24 6.56
N ASP A 401 -35.96 -31.36 7.80
CA ASP A 401 -36.25 -32.52 8.65
C ASP A 401 -37.71 -32.42 9.09
N GLY A 402 -38.60 -32.76 8.15
CA GLY A 402 -40.02 -32.93 8.39
C GLY A 402 -40.25 -34.33 8.94
N GLY A 403 -40.34 -34.43 10.26
CA GLY A 403 -40.95 -35.60 10.90
C GLY A 403 -42.43 -35.68 10.53
N ASP A 404 -42.83 -36.77 9.87
CA ASP A 404 -43.97 -37.56 10.33
C ASP A 404 -43.88 -38.99 9.78
N ASP A 405 -44.25 -39.93 10.65
CA ASP A 405 -44.30 -41.36 10.42
C ASP A 405 -45.33 -41.73 9.36
N THR A 406 -44.95 -42.56 8.38
CA THR A 406 -45.85 -43.60 7.87
C THR A 406 -45.06 -44.82 7.38
N GLU A 407 -45.29 -45.95 8.06
CA GLU A 407 -44.87 -47.29 7.65
C GLU A 407 -45.39 -47.65 6.25
N GLY A 408 -44.54 -48.28 5.44
CA GLY A 408 -44.91 -48.82 4.15
C GLY A 408 -43.77 -49.55 3.44
N ALA A 409 -43.23 -50.59 4.07
CA ALA A 409 -42.22 -51.45 3.49
C ALA A 409 -42.73 -52.22 2.27
N VAL A 410 -42.19 -51.93 1.07
CA VAL A 410 -42.07 -52.90 -0.04
C VAL A 410 -40.82 -52.58 -0.88
N THR A 411 -39.80 -53.44 -0.79
CA THR A 411 -38.77 -53.66 -1.83
C THR A 411 -39.06 -55.06 -2.39
N PRO A 412 -38.93 -55.36 -3.71
CA PRO A 412 -37.61 -55.59 -4.34
C PRO A 412 -37.61 -55.38 -5.89
N PRO A 413 -36.60 -55.84 -6.67
CA PRO A 413 -35.22 -55.34 -6.71
C PRO A 413 -34.74 -55.06 -8.16
N GLY A 414 -33.60 -54.38 -8.30
CA GLY A 414 -32.67 -54.60 -9.42
C GLY A 414 -32.61 -53.50 -10.49
N GLY A 415 -31.50 -52.76 -10.46
CA GLY A 415 -31.07 -51.89 -11.55
C GLY A 415 -29.75 -51.22 -11.18
N SER A 416 -28.65 -51.86 -11.54
CA SER A 416 -27.29 -51.36 -11.30
C SER A 416 -27.09 -49.97 -11.90
N ALA A 417 -26.89 -48.95 -11.07
CA ALA A 417 -26.21 -47.74 -11.49
C ALA A 417 -24.74 -47.90 -11.12
N SER A 418 -23.94 -48.29 -12.13
CA SER A 418 -22.50 -48.22 -12.07
C SER A 418 -22.06 -46.80 -11.72
N SER A 419 -21.20 -46.72 -10.71
CA SER A 419 -20.33 -45.58 -10.44
C SER A 419 -19.52 -45.25 -11.68
N ILE A 420 -19.83 -44.12 -12.32
CA ILE A 420 -18.89 -43.44 -13.20
C ILE A 420 -18.51 -42.16 -12.47
N SER A 421 -17.36 -42.20 -11.79
CA SER A 421 -16.63 -41.02 -11.36
C SER A 421 -16.23 -40.21 -12.59
N ALA A 422 -17.09 -39.28 -13.01
CA ALA A 422 -16.70 -38.20 -13.87
C ALA A 422 -15.96 -37.17 -13.00
N ARG A 423 -14.63 -37.12 -13.12
CA ARG A 423 -13.81 -36.07 -12.52
C ARG A 423 -14.33 -34.73 -13.03
N GLN A 424 -15.00 -33.96 -12.17
CA GLN A 424 -15.34 -32.57 -12.47
C GLN A 424 -14.03 -31.79 -12.47
N HIS A 425 -13.67 -31.21 -13.62
CA HIS A 425 -12.53 -30.32 -13.73
C HIS A 425 -12.91 -28.97 -13.10
N ALA A 426 -12.11 -28.49 -12.14
CA ALA A 426 -12.29 -27.19 -11.53
C ALA A 426 -12.34 -26.09 -12.60
N VAL A 427 -13.30 -25.17 -12.50
CA VAL A 427 -13.33 -23.98 -13.38
C VAL A 427 -12.24 -23.02 -12.88
N ILE A 428 -11.13 -22.95 -13.61
CA ILE A 428 -10.02 -22.02 -13.32
C ILE A 428 -10.32 -20.71 -14.04
N THR A 429 -10.51 -19.65 -13.25
CA THR A 429 -10.72 -18.28 -13.77
C THR A 429 -9.43 -17.47 -13.60
N ILE A 430 -8.91 -16.98 -14.74
CA ILE A 430 -7.75 -16.09 -14.83
C ILE A 430 -8.16 -14.93 -15.74
N GLY A 431 -8.11 -13.69 -15.24
CA GLY A 431 -8.25 -12.48 -16.07
C GLY A 431 -9.64 -12.13 -16.60
N GLY A 432 -10.71 -12.67 -16.01
CA GLY A 432 -12.13 -12.27 -16.16
C GLY A 432 -12.58 -11.55 -17.44
N GLN A 433 -13.14 -12.30 -18.40
CA GLN A 433 -14.07 -11.75 -19.41
C GLN A 433 -15.15 -12.76 -19.84
N PRO A 434 -16.44 -12.39 -19.76
CA PRO A 434 -17.53 -13.10 -20.45
C PRO A 434 -18.02 -12.34 -21.69
N THR A 435 -18.42 -13.09 -22.71
CA THR A 435 -19.00 -12.66 -23.99
C THR A 435 -20.51 -12.40 -23.92
N GLU A 436 -20.96 -11.37 -24.64
CA GLU A 436 -22.36 -10.98 -24.87
C GLU A 436 -23.12 -11.94 -25.80
N GLN A 437 -24.45 -12.04 -25.61
CA GLN A 437 -25.41 -12.38 -26.66
C GLN A 437 -26.72 -11.59 -26.50
N ASP A 438 -27.23 -11.12 -27.64
CA ASP A 438 -28.40 -10.27 -27.85
C ASP A 438 -29.74 -11.04 -28.00
N ASP A 439 -30.80 -10.32 -27.60
CA ASP A 439 -32.16 -10.12 -28.16
C ASP A 439 -33.09 -11.29 -28.56
N ASP A 440 -34.31 -11.29 -28.00
CA ASP A 440 -35.57 -10.84 -28.65
C ASP A 440 -36.82 -11.35 -27.89
N GLU A 441 -37.67 -10.47 -27.32
CA GLU A 441 -39.12 -10.73 -27.15
C GLU A 441 -39.92 -9.40 -27.13
N GLU A 442 -40.60 -9.09 -28.23
CA GLU A 442 -41.68 -8.08 -28.31
C GLU A 442 -43.01 -8.73 -27.91
N ASP A 443 -43.37 -8.62 -26.63
CA ASP A 443 -44.75 -8.51 -26.10
C ASP A 443 -44.81 -8.52 -24.55
N VAL A 444 -43.66 -8.52 -23.88
CA VAL A 444 -43.57 -8.42 -22.41
C VAL A 444 -43.62 -6.96 -21.97
N ILE A 445 -44.40 -6.62 -20.94
CA ILE A 445 -44.36 -5.30 -20.29
C ILE A 445 -42.93 -5.09 -19.75
N LYS A 446 -42.12 -4.33 -20.50
CA LYS A 446 -40.72 -4.07 -20.14
C LYS A 446 -40.61 -3.49 -18.72
N PRO A 447 -39.60 -3.90 -17.93
CA PRO A 447 -39.37 -3.33 -16.59
C PRO A 447 -39.21 -1.81 -16.67
N LEU A 448 -39.47 -1.11 -15.55
CA LEU A 448 -39.30 0.34 -15.49
C LEU A 448 -37.84 0.69 -15.85
N PRO A 449 -37.60 1.77 -16.62
CA PRO A 449 -36.24 2.21 -16.92
C PRO A 449 -35.43 2.39 -15.63
N GLU A 450 -34.19 1.86 -15.58
CA GLU A 450 -33.35 1.88 -14.38
C GLU A 450 -33.22 3.29 -13.78
N ARG A 451 -33.04 4.29 -14.66
CA ARG A 451 -32.97 5.70 -14.25
C ARG A 451 -34.26 6.20 -13.59
N LEU A 452 -35.42 5.78 -14.07
CA LEU A 452 -36.71 6.15 -13.47
C LEU A 452 -36.88 5.50 -12.09
N VAL A 453 -36.46 4.23 -11.94
CA VAL A 453 -36.50 3.55 -10.64
C VAL A 453 -35.61 4.26 -9.63
N SER A 454 -34.37 4.58 -10.01
CA SER A 454 -33.43 5.32 -9.16
C SER A 454 -34.03 6.66 -8.69
N GLU A 455 -34.61 7.45 -9.60
CA GLU A 455 -35.23 8.74 -9.28
C GLU A 455 -36.46 8.61 -8.36
N LEU A 456 -37.32 7.61 -8.58
CA LEU A 456 -38.44 7.32 -7.67
C LEU A 456 -37.94 6.95 -6.27
N THR A 457 -36.93 6.08 -6.18
CA THR A 457 -36.38 5.69 -4.88
C THR A 457 -35.61 6.81 -4.17
N ALA A 458 -35.20 7.86 -4.89
CA ALA A 458 -34.68 9.09 -4.28
C ALA A 458 -35.77 9.86 -3.53
N HIS A 459 -36.99 9.97 -4.09
CA HIS A 459 -38.14 10.53 -3.36
C HIS A 459 -38.44 9.72 -2.09
N ARG A 460 -38.41 8.39 -2.18
CA ARG A 460 -38.60 7.49 -1.03
C ARG A 460 -37.54 7.69 0.04
N THR A 461 -36.28 7.85 -0.37
CA THR A 461 -35.16 8.06 0.55
C THR A 461 -35.32 9.39 1.30
N LEU A 462 -35.65 10.50 0.62
CA LEU A 462 -35.90 11.79 1.28
C LEU A 462 -37.13 11.77 2.19
N ALA A 463 -38.19 11.06 1.79
CA ALA A 463 -39.37 10.88 2.64
C ALA A 463 -38.99 10.16 3.95
N LEU A 464 -38.21 9.08 3.86
CA LEU A 464 -37.69 8.36 5.03
C LEU A 464 -36.72 9.20 5.87
N HIS A 465 -35.89 10.04 5.26
CA HIS A 465 -35.04 11.00 5.99
C HIS A 465 -35.92 11.90 6.87
N ASN A 466 -36.92 12.54 6.28
CA ASN A 466 -37.80 13.44 7.03
C ASN A 466 -38.63 12.69 8.08
N ALA A 467 -39.16 11.51 7.75
CA ALA A 467 -39.94 10.69 8.68
C ALA A 467 -39.10 10.22 9.88
N LEU A 468 -37.87 9.76 9.66
CA LEU A 468 -36.97 9.33 10.73
C LEU A 468 -36.54 10.51 11.60
N ALA A 469 -36.24 11.68 11.00
CA ALA A 469 -35.92 12.89 11.74
C ALA A 469 -37.07 13.41 12.62
N ASN A 470 -38.32 13.12 12.26
CA ASN A 470 -39.51 13.44 13.05
C ASN A 470 -39.85 12.40 14.13
N ASN A 471 -39.15 11.26 14.17
CA ASN A 471 -39.42 10.16 15.10
C ASN A 471 -38.16 9.81 15.92
N PRO A 472 -37.83 10.60 16.96
CA PRO A 472 -36.54 10.50 17.64
C PRO A 472 -36.28 9.15 18.34
N HIS A 473 -37.33 8.52 18.88
CA HIS A 473 -37.25 7.18 19.45
C HIS A 473 -36.90 6.13 18.38
N VAL A 474 -37.49 6.21 17.19
CA VAL A 474 -37.22 5.28 16.07
C VAL A 474 -35.79 5.46 15.55
N ALA A 475 -35.30 6.70 15.48
CA ALA A 475 -33.92 6.99 15.10
C ALA A 475 -32.89 6.40 16.09
N MET A 476 -33.14 6.53 17.40
CA MET A 476 -32.31 5.89 18.43
C MET A 476 -32.34 4.36 18.31
N THR A 477 -33.52 3.76 18.11
CA THR A 477 -33.64 2.31 17.90
C THR A 477 -32.90 1.85 16.64
N ALA A 478 -32.96 2.61 15.54
CA ALA A 478 -32.24 2.29 14.31
C ALA A 478 -30.72 2.36 14.49
N LEU A 479 -30.23 3.40 15.18
CA LEU A 479 -28.81 3.54 15.51
C LEU A 479 -28.34 2.39 16.43
N LEU A 480 -29.07 2.11 17.51
CA LEU A 480 -28.73 1.02 18.42
C LEU A 480 -28.77 -0.35 17.73
N HIS A 481 -29.77 -0.59 16.88
CA HIS A 481 -29.85 -1.82 16.07
C HIS A 481 -28.60 -1.99 15.19
N ARG A 482 -28.11 -0.91 14.57
CA ARG A 482 -26.87 -0.95 13.79
C ARG A 482 -25.66 -1.30 14.66
N LEU A 483 -25.49 -0.60 15.79
CA LEU A 483 -24.38 -0.83 16.73
C LEU A 483 -24.38 -2.26 17.32
N VAL A 484 -25.55 -2.78 17.66
CA VAL A 484 -25.71 -4.17 18.16
C VAL A 484 -25.39 -5.18 17.06
N THR A 485 -25.86 -4.95 15.83
CA THR A 485 -25.54 -5.83 14.69
C THR A 485 -24.04 -5.86 14.41
N GLU A 486 -23.38 -4.70 14.42
CA GLU A 486 -21.93 -4.58 14.25
C GLU A 486 -21.13 -5.15 15.43
N ARG A 487 -21.68 -5.19 16.65
CA ARG A 487 -20.96 -5.72 17.80
C ARG A 487 -21.10 -7.23 17.96
N TYR A 488 -22.28 -7.77 17.66
CA TYR A 488 -22.64 -9.14 18.03
C TYR A 488 -22.82 -10.09 16.84
N HIS A 489 -22.91 -9.57 15.61
CA HIS A 489 -23.26 -10.40 14.45
C HIS A 489 -22.23 -10.38 13.30
N TYR A 490 -21.25 -9.44 13.26
CA TYR A 490 -20.13 -9.36 12.29
C TYR A 490 -18.95 -8.53 12.88
N SER A 491 -17.67 -8.80 12.64
CA SER A 491 -16.52 -7.99 13.15
C SER A 491 -15.66 -7.43 12.00
N ALA A 492 -15.00 -6.25 12.04
CA ALA A 492 -14.72 -5.28 13.14
C ALA A 492 -14.85 -3.80 12.70
N PRO A 493 -14.91 -2.83 13.66
CA PRO A 493 -13.68 -2.10 13.97
C PRO A 493 -13.34 -2.05 15.47
N SER A 494 -12.07 -1.80 15.76
CA SER A 494 -11.45 -1.81 17.10
C SER A 494 -11.10 -0.39 17.57
N GLY A 495 -11.70 0.07 18.68
CA GLY A 495 -11.30 1.32 19.35
C GLY A 495 -12.45 2.13 19.93
N CYS A 496 -12.17 3.14 20.77
CA CYS A 496 -13.17 3.84 21.59
C CYS A 496 -14.10 4.77 20.77
N LEU A 497 -15.14 4.13 20.23
CA LEU A 497 -16.28 4.65 19.47
C LEU A 497 -16.00 5.02 18.01
N GLU A 498 -16.45 4.16 17.11
CA GLU A 498 -16.63 4.47 15.68
C GLU A 498 -18.09 4.33 15.28
N VAL A 499 -18.68 5.42 14.76
CA VAL A 499 -20.03 5.48 14.18
C VAL A 499 -19.97 6.42 12.98
N THR A 500 -20.33 5.95 11.77
CA THR A 500 -20.34 6.82 10.58
C THR A 500 -21.73 6.92 9.96
N VAL A 501 -22.25 8.14 9.90
CA VAL A 501 -23.46 8.50 9.14
C VAL A 501 -23.00 9.16 7.84
N ARG A 502 -23.11 8.43 6.72
CA ARG A 502 -22.76 8.97 5.40
C ARG A 502 -23.96 9.64 4.78
N HIS A 503 -23.85 10.93 4.48
CA HIS A 503 -24.81 11.61 3.63
C HIS A 503 -24.68 11.07 2.20
N HIS A 504 -25.71 10.39 1.70
CA HIS A 504 -25.70 9.84 0.34
C HIS A 504 -26.16 10.91 -0.66
N PHE A 505 -25.38 11.11 -1.73
CA PHE A 505 -25.77 11.97 -2.84
C PHE A 505 -26.51 11.15 -3.90
N PHE A 506 -27.62 11.68 -4.41
CA PHE A 506 -28.42 11.01 -5.44
C PHE A 506 -27.72 11.08 -6.79
N SER A 507 -27.30 9.92 -7.32
CA SER A 507 -26.68 9.78 -8.64
C SER A 507 -27.64 10.10 -9.78
N ALA A 508 -28.95 9.89 -9.58
CA ALA A 508 -30.03 10.37 -10.42
C ALA A 508 -31.17 10.92 -9.54
N GLN A 509 -31.68 12.11 -9.86
CA GLN A 509 -32.82 12.75 -9.19
C GLN A 509 -33.74 13.41 -10.21
N GLY A 510 -35.05 13.39 -9.93
CA GLY A 510 -36.03 14.17 -10.68
C GLY A 510 -35.85 15.66 -10.43
N ASN A 511 -36.19 16.51 -11.40
CA ASN A 511 -36.11 17.97 -11.26
C ASN A 511 -37.05 18.49 -10.16
N ASP A 512 -38.11 17.75 -9.86
CA ASP A 512 -39.11 18.02 -8.84
C ASP A 512 -38.67 17.62 -7.41
N LEU A 513 -37.62 16.79 -7.25
CA LEU A 513 -37.18 16.28 -5.96
C LEU A 513 -36.84 17.40 -4.96
N LYS A 514 -36.14 18.45 -5.42
CA LYS A 514 -35.77 19.62 -4.61
C LYS A 514 -36.98 20.37 -4.07
N ASP A 515 -38.08 20.38 -4.82
CA ASP A 515 -39.28 21.12 -4.47
C ASP A 515 -40.29 20.30 -3.66
N SER A 516 -39.99 19.02 -3.40
CA SER A 516 -40.80 18.14 -2.56
C SER A 516 -40.96 18.66 -1.12
N ALA A 517 -42.05 18.28 -0.48
CA ALA A 517 -42.34 18.66 0.91
C ALA A 517 -41.24 18.18 1.86
N SER A 518 -40.77 16.94 1.69
CA SER A 518 -39.70 16.36 2.49
C SER A 518 -38.37 17.11 2.33
N ALA A 519 -37.97 17.49 1.10
CA ALA A 519 -36.74 18.24 0.88
C ALA A 519 -36.77 19.62 1.54
N LYS A 520 -37.89 20.35 1.44
CA LYS A 520 -38.07 21.65 2.08
C LYS A 520 -38.08 21.54 3.60
N ALA A 521 -38.73 20.52 4.15
CA ALA A 521 -38.76 20.27 5.60
C ALA A 521 -37.37 19.92 6.16
N ILE A 522 -36.57 19.12 5.44
CA ILE A 522 -35.19 18.79 5.83
C ILE A 522 -34.30 20.04 5.79
N ALA A 523 -34.39 20.84 4.71
CA ALA A 523 -33.60 22.06 4.56
C ALA A 523 -33.93 23.09 5.66
N GLN A 524 -35.22 23.31 5.94
CA GLN A 524 -35.63 24.21 7.02
C GLN A 524 -35.09 23.74 8.37
N ARG A 525 -35.24 22.45 8.68
CA ARG A 525 -34.75 21.88 9.95
C ARG A 525 -33.23 21.99 10.10
N TYR A 526 -32.49 21.83 8.99
CA TYR A 526 -31.05 22.04 8.97
C TYR A 526 -30.69 23.50 9.28
N ASP A 527 -31.38 24.46 8.65
CA ASP A 527 -31.15 25.89 8.88
C ASP A 527 -31.52 26.31 10.32
N ASP A 528 -32.59 25.74 10.87
CA ASP A 528 -33.00 25.94 12.27
C ASP A 528 -31.88 25.47 13.22
N TRP A 529 -31.40 24.23 13.09
CA TRP A 529 -30.29 23.72 13.92
C TRP A 529 -28.99 24.49 13.72
N LYS A 530 -28.67 24.85 12.48
CA LYS A 530 -27.46 25.61 12.13
C LYS A 530 -27.42 26.99 12.78
N THR A 531 -28.57 27.61 13.02
CA THR A 531 -28.67 28.91 13.67
C THR A 531 -28.21 28.85 15.13
N ASP A 532 -28.50 27.75 15.82
CA ASP A 532 -28.21 27.57 17.24
C ASP A 532 -26.84 26.90 17.52
N LEU A 533 -26.23 26.28 16.50
CA LEU A 533 -24.99 25.52 16.64
C LEU A 533 -23.75 26.43 16.83
N PRO A 534 -22.94 26.20 17.89
CA PRO A 534 -21.66 26.87 18.06
C PRO A 534 -20.67 26.53 16.93
N THR A 535 -19.86 27.52 16.50
CA THR A 535 -18.85 27.33 15.45
C THR A 535 -17.51 26.78 15.99
N GLU A 536 -17.25 26.92 17.28
CA GLU A 536 -16.03 26.43 17.94
C GLU A 536 -16.19 24.96 18.39
N PRO A 537 -15.29 24.03 17.98
CA PRO A 537 -15.42 22.60 18.29
C PRO A 537 -15.47 22.27 19.79
N THR A 538 -14.77 23.04 20.63
CA THR A 538 -14.76 22.83 22.08
C THR A 538 -16.06 23.29 22.75
N ALA A 539 -16.68 24.36 22.23
CA ALA A 539 -17.97 24.86 22.71
C ALA A 539 -19.16 23.98 22.30
N LEU A 540 -19.00 23.18 21.23
CA LEU A 540 -20.04 22.28 20.74
C LEU A 540 -20.36 21.17 21.76
N TRP A 541 -19.34 20.60 22.40
CA TRP A 541 -19.53 19.55 23.41
C TRP A 541 -20.39 20.06 24.58
N ASP A 542 -20.01 21.20 25.15
CA ASP A 542 -20.70 21.80 26.28
C ASP A 542 -22.13 22.21 25.92
N TRP A 543 -22.34 22.71 24.69
CA TRP A 543 -23.68 23.04 24.19
C TRP A 543 -24.57 21.80 24.05
N ILE A 544 -24.09 20.71 23.46
CA ILE A 544 -24.83 19.44 23.34
C ILE A 544 -25.13 18.87 24.74
N ALA A 545 -24.16 18.91 25.66
CA ALA A 545 -24.32 18.42 27.02
C ALA A 545 -25.36 19.22 27.83
N ALA A 546 -25.55 20.51 27.51
CA ALA A 546 -26.53 21.39 28.14
C ALA A 546 -27.95 21.27 27.55
N LEU A 547 -28.13 20.62 26.39
CA LEU A 547 -29.47 20.36 25.83
C LEU A 547 -30.28 19.42 26.74
N ASP A 548 -31.57 19.69 26.87
CA ASP A 548 -32.51 18.74 27.46
C ASP A 548 -32.64 17.46 26.61
N ASP A 549 -33.13 16.39 27.22
CA ASP A 549 -33.18 15.08 26.58
C ASP A 549 -34.03 15.06 25.29
N ALA A 550 -35.10 15.86 25.23
CA ALA A 550 -35.96 15.92 24.04
C ALA A 550 -35.23 16.61 22.88
N SER A 551 -34.59 17.76 23.15
CA SER A 551 -33.78 18.49 22.17
C SER A 551 -32.58 17.67 21.70
N ARG A 552 -31.90 16.96 22.60
CA ARG A 552 -30.78 16.08 22.29
C ARG A 552 -31.19 14.91 21.41
N MET A 553 -32.33 14.28 21.72
CA MET A 553 -32.86 13.18 20.92
C MET A 553 -33.31 13.66 19.53
N ALA A 554 -33.92 14.84 19.43
CA ALA A 554 -34.32 15.45 18.16
C ALA A 554 -33.10 15.76 17.27
N LEU A 555 -32.01 16.28 17.86
CA LEU A 555 -30.75 16.52 17.16
C LEU A 555 -30.11 15.20 16.69
N LEU A 556 -30.10 14.17 17.55
CA LEU A 556 -29.64 12.83 17.16
C LEU A 556 -30.44 12.29 15.97
N ALA A 557 -31.77 12.41 16.02
CA ALA A 557 -32.65 11.94 14.96
C ALA A 557 -32.39 12.65 13.63
N HIS A 558 -32.19 13.98 13.68
CA HIS A 558 -31.77 14.76 12.53
C HIS A 558 -30.46 14.23 11.93
N CYS A 559 -29.43 14.04 12.75
CA CYS A 559 -28.13 13.54 12.29
C CYS A 559 -28.23 12.13 11.70
N VAL A 560 -28.88 11.18 12.40
CA VAL A 560 -29.03 9.78 11.96
C VAL A 560 -29.83 9.67 10.66
N SER A 561 -30.82 10.55 10.46
CA SER A 561 -31.68 10.51 9.27
C SER A 561 -30.92 10.56 7.94
N TYR A 562 -29.80 11.29 7.88
CA TYR A 562 -28.96 11.40 6.69
C TYR A 562 -28.29 10.08 6.27
N GLY A 563 -28.22 9.10 7.18
CA GLY A 563 -27.67 7.77 6.92
C GLY A 563 -28.62 6.81 6.23
N VAL A 564 -29.91 7.17 6.11
CA VAL A 564 -30.90 6.30 5.46
C VAL A 564 -30.66 6.28 3.95
N ASN A 565 -30.68 5.09 3.36
CA ASN A 565 -30.56 4.92 1.92
C ASN A 565 -31.57 3.87 1.45
N ALA A 566 -32.56 4.28 0.67
CA ALA A 566 -33.55 3.40 0.06
C ALA A 566 -33.43 3.38 -1.47
N LEU A 567 -32.28 3.83 -2.02
CA LEU A 567 -32.05 3.91 -3.46
C LEU A 567 -31.90 2.52 -4.07
N VAL A 568 -32.57 2.34 -5.21
CA VAL A 568 -32.32 1.22 -6.12
C VAL A 568 -31.35 1.68 -7.19
N GLU A 569 -30.18 1.07 -7.18
CA GLU A 569 -29.07 1.36 -8.09
C GLU A 569 -28.75 0.11 -8.90
N LYS A 570 -28.10 0.30 -10.05
CA LYS A 570 -27.73 -0.82 -10.91
C LYS A 570 -26.77 -1.74 -10.17
N VAL A 571 -27.20 -2.97 -9.95
CA VAL A 571 -26.34 -4.04 -9.42
C VAL A 571 -25.26 -4.33 -10.45
N ASP A 572 -24.01 -4.33 -10.01
CA ASP A 572 -22.87 -4.60 -10.87
C ASP A 572 -22.89 -6.07 -11.29
N ARG A 573 -23.21 -6.32 -12.57
CA ARG A 573 -23.32 -7.69 -13.12
C ARG A 573 -21.97 -8.39 -13.23
N TYR A 574 -20.86 -7.65 -13.10
CA TYR A 574 -19.51 -8.15 -13.33
C TYR A 574 -18.62 -8.14 -12.07
N GLY A 575 -19.22 -8.09 -10.88
CA GLY A 575 -18.51 -8.36 -9.62
C GLY A 575 -17.45 -7.33 -9.23
N GLY A 576 -17.58 -6.06 -9.66
CA GLY A 576 -16.77 -4.96 -9.14
C GLY A 576 -17.15 -4.56 -7.71
N SER A 577 -16.55 -3.48 -7.19
CA SER A 577 -16.88 -2.86 -5.88
C SER A 577 -18.31 -2.27 -5.79
N GLY A 578 -19.20 -2.63 -6.71
CA GLY A 578 -20.57 -2.15 -6.80
C GLY A 578 -21.53 -2.88 -5.85
N LEU A 579 -22.78 -2.43 -5.83
CA LEU A 579 -23.84 -3.03 -5.03
C LEU A 579 -24.20 -4.42 -5.56
N SER A 580 -24.23 -5.43 -4.69
CA SER A 580 -24.72 -6.78 -5.00
C SER A 580 -26.25 -6.85 -4.89
N GLN A 581 -26.90 -7.79 -5.58
CA GLN A 581 -28.35 -7.98 -5.51
C GLN A 581 -28.82 -8.24 -4.07
N HIS A 582 -28.12 -9.09 -3.32
CA HIS A 582 -28.44 -9.38 -1.93
C HIS A 582 -28.36 -8.13 -1.03
N SER A 583 -27.32 -7.30 -1.20
CA SER A 583 -27.17 -6.06 -0.43
C SER A 583 -28.26 -5.04 -0.76
N LEU A 584 -28.73 -5.01 -2.01
CA LEU A 584 -29.85 -4.20 -2.44
C LEU A 584 -31.16 -4.70 -1.82
N ASP A 585 -31.43 -6.01 -1.87
CA ASP A 585 -32.65 -6.61 -1.30
C ASP A 585 -32.72 -6.40 0.22
N GLN A 586 -31.58 -6.54 0.92
CA GLN A 586 -31.47 -6.23 2.35
C GLN A 586 -31.72 -4.75 2.64
N ARG A 587 -31.16 -3.84 1.81
CA ARG A 587 -31.40 -2.39 1.92
C ARG A 587 -32.89 -2.06 1.79
N ILE A 588 -33.58 -2.62 0.79
CA ILE A 588 -35.01 -2.37 0.59
C ILE A 588 -35.84 -2.93 1.75
N THR A 589 -35.51 -4.13 2.23
CA THR A 589 -36.17 -4.73 3.39
C THR A 589 -36.01 -3.88 4.66
N GLN A 590 -34.82 -3.33 4.90
CA GLN A 590 -34.59 -2.42 6.02
C GLN A 590 -35.31 -1.07 5.85
N ALA A 591 -35.38 -0.55 4.63
CA ALA A 591 -36.14 0.66 4.32
C ALA A 591 -37.65 0.44 4.54
N ASP A 592 -38.20 -0.72 4.19
CA ASP A 592 -39.58 -1.12 4.51
C ASP A 592 -39.81 -1.18 6.02
N ARG A 593 -38.88 -1.74 6.78
CA ARG A 593 -38.95 -1.78 8.25
C ARG A 593 -38.99 -0.38 8.86
N LEU A 594 -38.16 0.54 8.35
CA LEU A 594 -38.15 1.94 8.79
C LEU A 594 -39.44 2.68 8.40
N ALA A 595 -39.95 2.47 7.19
CA ALA A 595 -41.23 3.04 6.76
C ALA A 595 -42.37 2.60 7.69
N ARG A 596 -42.45 1.31 8.04
CA ARG A 596 -43.45 0.80 9.00
C ARG A 596 -43.27 1.39 10.40
N ALA A 597 -42.03 1.44 10.90
CA ALA A 597 -41.74 1.96 12.24
C ALA A 597 -42.02 3.46 12.39
N THR A 598 -41.89 4.22 11.30
CA THR A 598 -42.20 5.67 11.27
C THR A 598 -43.63 5.96 10.82
N ALA A 599 -44.41 4.94 10.46
CA ALA A 599 -45.72 5.05 9.83
C ALA A 599 -45.72 5.92 8.55
N LEU A 600 -44.60 5.94 7.81
CA LEU A 600 -44.43 6.77 6.63
C LEU A 600 -45.42 6.37 5.52
N ASP A 601 -46.22 7.34 5.08
CA ASP A 601 -47.05 7.25 3.88
C ASP A 601 -46.52 8.16 2.75
N MET A 602 -46.25 7.56 1.59
CA MET A 602 -45.69 8.30 0.46
C MET A 602 -46.69 9.27 -0.21
N VAL A 603 -47.99 9.06 -0.05
CA VAL A 603 -49.06 9.90 -0.61
C VAL A 603 -49.41 11.02 0.37
N ASP A 604 -49.75 10.68 1.61
CA ASP A 604 -50.30 11.63 2.58
C ASP A 604 -49.20 12.45 3.28
N GLU A 605 -48.09 11.81 3.67
CA GLU A 605 -47.01 12.48 4.39
C GLU A 605 -45.92 13.03 3.46
N ALA A 606 -45.53 12.28 2.43
CA ALA A 606 -44.53 12.73 1.47
C ALA A 606 -45.11 13.53 0.29
N GLY A 607 -46.44 13.50 0.10
CA GLY A 607 -47.14 14.28 -0.92
C GLY A 607 -46.92 13.80 -2.36
N TRP A 608 -46.44 12.57 -2.56
CA TRP A 608 -46.10 12.08 -3.89
C TRP A 608 -47.34 11.73 -4.71
N ARG A 609 -47.39 12.20 -5.96
CA ARG A 609 -48.46 11.87 -6.93
C ARG A 609 -47.86 11.65 -8.34
N PRO A 610 -48.44 10.77 -9.15
CA PRO A 610 -47.95 10.53 -10.51
C PRO A 610 -48.32 11.70 -11.42
N THR A 611 -47.32 12.39 -11.97
CA THR A 611 -47.49 13.47 -12.95
C THR A 611 -46.88 13.08 -14.30
N VAL A 612 -47.20 13.85 -15.33
CA VAL A 612 -46.56 13.72 -16.65
C VAL A 612 -45.03 13.88 -16.54
N GLU A 613 -44.55 14.78 -15.69
CA GLU A 613 -43.12 15.07 -15.54
C GLU A 613 -42.37 13.97 -14.79
N ASN A 614 -42.91 13.47 -13.68
CA ASN A 614 -42.17 12.56 -12.80
C ASN A 614 -42.30 11.07 -13.19
N TYR A 615 -43.41 10.62 -13.78
CA TYR A 615 -43.67 9.21 -14.07
C TYR A 615 -44.39 8.97 -15.41
N LEU A 616 -45.58 9.56 -15.60
CA LEU A 616 -46.50 9.19 -16.68
C LEU A 616 -45.98 9.53 -18.08
N GLY A 617 -45.19 10.59 -18.24
CA GLY A 617 -44.54 10.91 -19.52
C GLY A 617 -43.35 10.00 -19.85
N ARG A 618 -42.83 9.27 -18.86
CA ARG A 618 -41.54 8.55 -18.92
C ARG A 618 -41.69 7.04 -19.10
N VAL A 619 -42.89 6.51 -18.90
CA VAL A 619 -43.22 5.09 -19.12
C VAL A 619 -43.87 4.86 -20.48
N THR A 620 -44.00 3.60 -20.90
CA THR A 620 -44.63 3.21 -22.17
C THR A 620 -46.15 3.30 -22.08
N LYS A 621 -46.86 3.40 -23.22
CA LYS A 621 -48.33 3.43 -23.24
C LYS A 621 -48.98 2.25 -22.49
N PRO A 622 -48.53 0.99 -22.64
CA PRO A 622 -49.08 -0.13 -21.87
C PRO A 622 -48.93 0.07 -20.35
N ARG A 623 -47.82 0.64 -19.90
CA ARG A 623 -47.57 0.92 -18.48
C ARG A 623 -48.45 2.06 -17.92
N ILE A 624 -48.77 3.07 -18.73
CA ILE A 624 -49.75 4.11 -18.36
C ILE A 624 -51.13 3.49 -18.18
N LEU A 625 -51.54 2.61 -19.10
CA LEU A 625 -52.82 1.91 -19.02
C LEU A 625 -52.90 0.98 -17.82
N GLU A 626 -51.82 0.27 -17.49
CA GLU A 626 -51.72 -0.55 -16.28
C GLU A 626 -51.89 0.30 -15.02
N ALA A 627 -51.15 1.41 -14.90
CA ALA A 627 -51.28 2.32 -13.75
C ALA A 627 -52.70 2.86 -13.58
N VAL A 628 -53.35 3.30 -14.67
CA VAL A 628 -54.74 3.79 -14.65
C VAL A 628 -55.73 2.68 -14.34
N ARG A 629 -55.49 1.46 -14.84
CA ARG A 629 -56.31 0.29 -14.52
C ARG A 629 -56.24 -0.05 -13.03
N GLU A 630 -55.05 -0.02 -12.44
CA GLU A 630 -54.85 -0.27 -11.01
C GLU A 630 -55.45 0.83 -10.13
N GLY A 631 -55.24 2.11 -10.46
CA GLY A 631 -55.67 3.23 -9.61
C GLY A 631 -57.12 3.70 -9.83
N ALA A 632 -57.61 3.68 -11.08
CA ALA A 632 -58.92 4.23 -11.47
C ALA A 632 -59.86 3.20 -12.14
N GLY A 633 -59.40 1.96 -12.33
CA GLY A 633 -60.19 0.85 -12.84
C GLY A 633 -60.19 0.70 -14.37
N GLU A 634 -60.64 -0.48 -14.82
CA GLU A 634 -60.61 -0.90 -16.24
C GLU A 634 -61.33 0.07 -17.19
N ARG A 635 -62.46 0.63 -16.76
CA ARG A 635 -63.23 1.59 -17.57
C ARG A 635 -62.45 2.87 -17.86
N ALA A 636 -61.66 3.33 -16.89
CA ALA A 636 -60.84 4.53 -17.06
C ALA A 636 -59.68 4.28 -18.03
N ALA A 637 -59.06 3.10 -17.99
CA ALA A 637 -58.01 2.70 -18.92
C ALA A 637 -58.51 2.65 -20.38
N GLN A 638 -59.69 2.07 -20.62
CA GLN A 638 -60.31 2.01 -21.96
C GLN A 638 -60.62 3.39 -22.56
N LEU A 639 -60.97 4.37 -21.71
CA LEU A 639 -61.26 5.74 -22.15
C LEU A 639 -60.02 6.47 -22.68
N ILE A 640 -58.81 6.06 -22.29
CA ILE A 640 -57.56 6.73 -22.68
C ILE A 640 -56.71 5.90 -23.66
N GLU A 641 -57.06 4.63 -23.91
CA GLU A 641 -56.31 3.69 -24.75
C GLU A 641 -56.01 4.20 -26.15
N HIS A 642 -56.99 4.86 -26.78
CA HIS A 642 -56.89 5.38 -28.14
C HIS A 642 -56.07 6.68 -28.24
N LEU A 643 -55.69 7.29 -27.12
CA LEU A 643 -54.97 8.56 -27.10
C LEU A 643 -53.49 8.41 -27.51
N LYS A 644 -52.92 9.51 -28.00
CA LYS A 644 -51.46 9.62 -28.23
C LYS A 644 -50.75 9.71 -26.88
N LYS A 645 -49.49 9.27 -26.79
CA LYS A 645 -48.76 9.11 -25.52
C LYS A 645 -48.80 10.37 -24.63
N GLY A 646 -48.58 11.55 -25.22
CA GLY A 646 -48.60 12.81 -24.47
C GLY A 646 -49.98 13.17 -23.91
N ASP A 647 -51.04 12.95 -24.68
CA ASP A 647 -52.43 13.22 -24.24
C ASP A 647 -52.92 12.15 -23.25
N MET A 648 -52.52 10.90 -23.46
CA MET A 648 -52.76 9.78 -22.55
C MET A 648 -52.12 10.03 -21.18
N ALA A 649 -50.87 10.52 -21.14
CA ALA A 649 -50.19 10.82 -19.88
C ALA A 649 -50.87 11.97 -19.11
N LYS A 650 -51.34 13.01 -19.80
CA LYS A 650 -52.08 14.13 -19.18
C LYS A 650 -53.43 13.70 -18.62
N GLU A 651 -54.16 12.87 -19.35
CA GLU A 651 -55.44 12.35 -18.88
C GLU A 651 -55.26 11.35 -17.75
N ALA A 652 -54.21 10.51 -17.81
CA ALA A 652 -53.83 9.61 -16.72
C ALA A 652 -53.47 10.37 -15.43
N GLU A 653 -52.77 11.51 -15.53
CA GLU A 653 -52.46 12.37 -14.37
C GLU A 653 -53.74 12.86 -13.69
N ARG A 654 -54.74 13.30 -14.48
CA ARG A 654 -56.04 13.71 -13.96
C ARG A 654 -56.79 12.56 -13.28
N LEU A 655 -56.76 11.37 -13.88
CA LEU A 655 -57.46 10.19 -13.38
C LEU A 655 -56.85 9.62 -12.11
N LEU A 656 -55.52 9.72 -11.95
CA LEU A 656 -54.78 9.17 -10.81
C LEU A 656 -54.54 10.19 -9.69
N ALA A 657 -54.87 11.47 -9.90
CA ALA A 657 -54.56 12.55 -8.96
C ALA A 657 -54.99 12.22 -7.53
N ASP A 658 -56.22 11.73 -7.32
CA ASP A 658 -56.82 11.51 -5.99
C ASP A 658 -57.03 10.02 -5.65
N THR A 659 -56.37 9.11 -6.36
CA THR A 659 -56.56 7.67 -6.14
C THR A 659 -55.59 7.07 -5.13
N GLY A 660 -54.60 7.85 -4.66
CA GLY A 660 -53.52 7.34 -3.80
C GLY A 660 -52.61 6.32 -4.49
N TRP A 661 -52.63 6.26 -5.82
CA TRP A 661 -51.86 5.26 -6.56
C TRP A 661 -50.36 5.60 -6.54
N LEU A 662 -49.54 4.59 -6.26
CA LEU A 662 -48.09 4.67 -6.26
C LEU A 662 -47.49 3.66 -7.25
N PRO A 663 -46.37 3.97 -7.93
CA PRO A 663 -45.61 2.99 -8.70
C PRO A 663 -44.92 1.98 -7.77
N SER A 664 -44.64 0.77 -8.27
CA SER A 664 -44.12 -0.34 -7.46
C SER A 664 -42.90 -0.01 -6.57
N PRO A 665 -41.89 0.79 -6.98
CA PRO A 665 -40.75 1.09 -6.10
C PRO A 665 -41.10 1.94 -4.86
N LEU A 666 -42.24 2.64 -4.90
CA LEU A 666 -42.74 3.49 -3.81
C LEU A 666 -43.72 2.75 -2.89
N ARG A 667 -44.13 1.53 -3.24
CA ARG A 667 -45.02 0.71 -2.41
C ARG A 667 -44.22 0.01 -1.31
N LEU A 668 -44.86 -0.17 -0.16
CA LEU A 668 -44.42 -1.09 0.88
C LEU A 668 -44.67 -2.52 0.41
N ILE A 669 -43.67 -3.39 0.54
CA ILE A 669 -43.85 -4.82 0.30
C ILE A 669 -44.51 -5.42 1.55
N GLU A 670 -45.69 -6.04 1.41
CA GLU A 670 -46.33 -6.79 2.48
C GLU A 670 -45.55 -8.09 2.70
N THR A 671 -44.76 -8.16 3.76
CA THR A 671 -44.16 -9.42 4.23
C THR A 671 -45.22 -10.09 5.11
N GLU A 672 -45.62 -11.33 4.78
CA GLU A 672 -46.50 -12.11 5.66
C GLU A 672 -45.97 -12.06 7.10
N GLN A 673 -46.83 -11.60 8.00
CA GLN A 673 -46.49 -11.39 9.40
C GLN A 673 -46.04 -12.71 10.02
N SER A 674 -44.80 -12.79 10.50
CA SER A 674 -44.44 -13.80 11.52
C SER A 674 -45.33 -13.57 12.74
N PRO A 675 -45.85 -14.63 13.39
CA PRO A 675 -46.83 -14.49 14.45
C PRO A 675 -46.28 -13.62 15.56
N VAL A 676 -47.04 -12.58 15.89
CA VAL A 676 -46.81 -11.73 17.06
C VAL A 676 -46.90 -12.63 18.28
N ILE A 677 -45.77 -12.85 18.97
CA ILE A 677 -45.81 -13.35 20.34
C ILE A 677 -46.30 -12.17 21.18
N GLU A 678 -47.60 -12.19 21.51
CA GLU A 678 -48.14 -11.37 22.59
C GLU A 678 -47.42 -11.77 23.87
N VAL A 679 -46.51 -10.91 24.33
CA VAL A 679 -46.03 -10.97 25.70
C VAL A 679 -47.09 -10.28 26.54
N GLU A 680 -48.00 -11.06 27.11
CA GLU A 680 -48.83 -10.61 28.22
C GLU A 680 -47.92 -10.12 29.34
N ALA A 681 -47.99 -8.82 29.63
CA ALA A 681 -47.37 -8.24 30.81
C ALA A 681 -48.13 -8.73 32.05
N GLU A 682 -47.71 -9.85 32.64
CA GLU A 682 -48.06 -10.17 34.02
C GLU A 682 -47.42 -9.13 34.94
N THR A 683 -48.27 -8.26 35.50
CA THR A 683 -47.94 -7.40 36.63
C THR A 683 -47.64 -8.26 37.85
N ALA A 684 -46.39 -8.69 38.02
CA ALA A 684 -45.91 -9.21 39.28
C ALA A 684 -45.68 -8.03 40.23
N ALA A 685 -46.54 -7.94 41.25
CA ALA A 685 -46.44 -6.97 42.34
C ALA A 685 -45.08 -7.11 43.05
N LEU A 686 -44.43 -5.98 43.29
CA LEU A 686 -43.27 -5.87 44.17
C LEU A 686 -43.63 -6.43 45.57
N PRO A 687 -42.75 -7.21 46.22
CA PRO A 687 -43.04 -7.74 47.55
C PRO A 687 -43.08 -6.63 48.62
N ASP A 688 -44.11 -6.69 49.47
CA ASP A 688 -44.51 -5.75 50.55
C ASP A 688 -43.45 -5.42 51.63
N PHE A 689 -42.20 -5.84 51.49
CA PHE A 689 -41.15 -5.61 52.50
C PHE A 689 -40.37 -4.30 52.32
N LEU A 690 -40.51 -3.61 51.18
CA LEU A 690 -39.71 -2.41 50.87
C LEU A 690 -40.50 -1.09 50.83
N SER A 691 -41.77 -1.08 51.26
CA SER A 691 -42.58 0.14 51.32
C SER A 691 -43.03 0.43 52.75
N GLY A 692 -42.20 1.13 53.52
CA GLY A 692 -42.69 1.79 54.74
C GLY A 692 -41.63 2.29 55.72
N VAL A 693 -41.21 3.55 55.54
CA VAL A 693 -40.96 4.64 56.54
C VAL A 693 -39.98 4.38 57.71
N ASP A 694 -39.09 5.27 58.15
CA ASP A 694 -39.14 6.74 58.33
C ASP A 694 -37.71 7.33 58.51
N GLU A 695 -37.58 8.65 58.28
CA GLU A 695 -36.48 9.51 58.74
C GLU A 695 -36.49 9.67 60.27
N ASP A 696 -35.34 9.50 60.96
CA ASP A 696 -34.71 10.53 61.81
C ASP A 696 -33.55 10.00 62.70
N ALA A 697 -32.48 10.82 62.74
CA ALA A 697 -31.54 11.10 63.83
C ALA A 697 -30.78 9.99 64.60
N GLY A 698 -29.44 10.13 64.66
CA GLY A 698 -28.68 9.86 65.90
C GLY A 698 -27.35 9.10 65.75
N ASP A 699 -26.26 9.86 65.83
CA ASP A 699 -24.91 9.55 66.33
C ASP A 699 -24.69 8.18 67.04
N ILE A 700 -23.57 7.50 66.73
CA ILE A 700 -22.47 7.12 67.66
C ILE A 700 -21.47 6.15 66.98
N ASP A 701 -20.19 6.55 67.05
CA ASP A 701 -18.91 5.83 66.95
C ASP A 701 -18.90 4.28 66.98
N ALA A 702 -18.07 3.68 66.13
CA ALA A 702 -16.79 3.04 66.51
C ALA A 702 -16.32 1.97 65.49
N ASP A 703 -15.12 2.24 64.98
CA ASP A 703 -14.13 1.48 64.20
C ASP A 703 -13.89 0.00 64.65
N PRO A 704 -12.94 -0.75 64.02
CA PRO A 704 -13.04 -1.57 62.80
C PRO A 704 -12.86 -3.08 63.13
N THR A 705 -12.93 -3.99 62.13
CA THR A 705 -11.90 -5.02 61.83
C THR A 705 -12.36 -6.19 60.94
N HIS A 706 -11.43 -6.53 60.03
CA HIS A 706 -11.05 -7.84 59.49
C HIS A 706 -11.97 -8.64 58.53
N LEU A 707 -11.49 -8.69 57.27
CA LEU A 707 -11.10 -9.87 56.48
C LEU A 707 -11.98 -11.13 56.54
N ILE A 708 -12.32 -11.67 55.37
CA ILE A 708 -11.94 -13.02 54.89
C ILE A 708 -12.28 -13.14 53.39
N ALA A 709 -11.28 -13.49 52.58
CA ALA A 709 -11.41 -14.09 51.25
C ALA A 709 -11.99 -15.52 51.41
N ALA A 710 -12.80 -16.10 50.53
CA ALA A 710 -12.48 -16.52 49.18
C ALA A 710 -13.69 -17.33 48.65
N GLU A 711 -13.99 -17.24 47.36
CA GLU A 711 -13.97 -18.35 46.40
C GLU A 711 -14.09 -17.80 44.97
#